data_AF-A0A6A6AQU4-F1
#
_entry.id   AF-A0A6A6AQU4-F1
#
_cell.length_a   1.000
_cell.length_b   1.000
_cell.length_c   1.000
_cell.angle_alpha   90.00
_cell.angle_beta   90.00
_cell.angle_gamma   90.00
#
_symmetry.space_group_name_H-M   'P 1'
#
loop_
_entity.id
_entity.type
_entity.pdbx_description
1 polymer ?
#
loop_
_entity_poly.entity_id
_entity_poly.type
_entity_poly.pdbx_seq_one_letter_code
_entity_poly.pdbx_strand_id
1 'polypeptide(L)'
;MASFPSDSPEFIDSVELLLEHGPDDENTALGDLLQQLEKLEEDENFGVLEKVAQALGTAVGKQKTWQTPFRELGILESVLKRLDQHNAPLSLQKQYLRVVGNCVADNDASREIVIRHMLTLVEFLTQAKLEELVPIALVVLFNLCNDFDPAKAGAAALRLDVHISGLLVAGKVPEGALDYATDLLNWTTEKLTAVQMKDGSSLKVFASVLKVTLQYDEDHYHEYVAILVHYLQDQEFQQLIATPELLDGLVVLMLDFEARLTSEEIAAVFQELAISKKEEKISSDETNVLLLSQLIASISAISATDAFAQDFNVRSPVVEQIRARLRTQANSPSTVCTCVILGNLAMSDEVCIDMVNIMQLHVTLGDILSSSKESALLFAAAGFMRHLTFPEANREILGDAGLLQVCNRLLLNTDPAVRGEAAAMLCKLVTNNFHNIMKVVYEKGGEIVTVDTPQVAGIGTSTEPTILDCIATQALAPSAPLPSTAMKNSMIELGRTIVTMLRYLGRAGAEEDVDAVRRQMFKVPLIARPVARLVRQRFYADARSEGLLGLGLMAQSAEGAARVIEEFKEDDGLLDAIKDFANGKDGGIEQQESTGGRDYQNAIVLLQALQNNWGDETDNTLRNDVATLQNELGKLMT
;
A
#
# COMPACT_ATOMS: atom_id res chain seq x y z
N MET A 1 33.33 -42.50 -48.49
CA MET A 1 32.11 -41.66 -48.54
C MET A 1 30.94 -42.59 -48.33
N ALA A 2 30.39 -42.62 -47.12
CA ALA A 2 29.28 -43.49 -46.80
C ALA A 2 27.98 -42.72 -47.10
N SER A 3 27.35 -42.99 -48.23
CA SER A 3 25.98 -42.56 -48.48
C SER A 3 25.04 -43.44 -47.67
N PHE A 4 24.02 -42.85 -47.04
CA PHE A 4 23.01 -43.61 -46.33
C PHE A 4 22.32 -44.66 -47.22
N PRO A 5 22.10 -45.89 -46.72
CA PRO A 5 21.37 -46.93 -47.42
C PRO A 5 19.94 -46.50 -47.77
N SER A 6 19.38 -47.00 -48.87
CA SER A 6 17.98 -46.76 -49.25
C SER A 6 16.98 -47.66 -48.50
N ASP A 7 17.46 -48.70 -47.81
CA ASP A 7 16.60 -49.60 -47.01
C ASP A 7 16.40 -49.03 -45.60
N SER A 8 15.15 -49.05 -45.14
CA SER A 8 14.72 -48.36 -43.91
C SER A 8 15.44 -48.86 -42.63
N PRO A 9 15.66 -50.17 -42.41
CA PRO A 9 16.38 -50.65 -41.23
C PRO A 9 17.88 -50.32 -41.28
N GLU A 10 18.53 -50.56 -42.42
CA GLU A 10 19.96 -50.29 -42.60
C GLU A 10 20.28 -48.79 -42.48
N PHE A 11 19.34 -47.93 -42.88
CA PHE A 11 19.45 -46.48 -42.71
C PHE A 11 19.46 -46.08 -41.23
N ILE A 12 18.53 -46.60 -40.43
CA ILE A 12 18.44 -46.29 -38.99
C ILE A 12 19.72 -46.72 -38.27
N ASP A 13 20.18 -47.95 -38.52
CA ASP A 13 21.41 -48.49 -37.92
C ASP A 13 22.63 -47.62 -38.28
N SER A 14 22.68 -47.13 -39.52
CA SER A 14 23.75 -46.23 -39.97
C SER A 14 23.72 -44.88 -39.26
N VAL A 15 22.54 -44.32 -38.99
CA VAL A 15 22.38 -43.06 -38.24
C VAL A 15 22.75 -43.25 -36.77
N GLU A 16 22.32 -44.34 -36.14
CA GLU A 16 22.67 -44.63 -34.75
C GLU A 16 24.18 -44.81 -34.59
N LEU A 17 24.80 -45.56 -35.50
CA LEU A 17 26.25 -45.77 -35.48
C LEU A 17 27.02 -44.46 -35.67
N LEU A 18 26.59 -43.58 -36.58
CA LEU A 18 27.14 -42.23 -36.74
C LEU A 18 27.12 -41.48 -35.40
N LEU A 19 25.93 -41.38 -34.80
CA LEU A 19 25.72 -40.61 -33.58
C LEU A 19 26.46 -41.17 -32.33
N GLU A 20 26.82 -42.46 -32.33
CA GLU A 20 27.64 -43.08 -31.28
C GLU A 20 29.12 -42.64 -31.32
N HIS A 21 29.68 -42.37 -32.50
CA HIS A 21 31.10 -42.05 -32.67
C HIS A 21 31.46 -40.61 -32.30
N GLY A 22 30.47 -39.72 -32.22
CA GLY A 22 30.66 -38.32 -31.80
C GLY A 22 31.01 -37.39 -32.98
N PRO A 23 30.98 -36.06 -32.74
CA PRO A 23 30.98 -35.07 -33.82
C PRO A 23 32.32 -34.80 -34.52
N ASP A 24 33.43 -35.41 -34.11
CA ASP A 24 34.79 -34.96 -34.46
C ASP A 24 35.23 -35.23 -35.91
N ASP A 25 34.51 -36.04 -36.71
CA ASP A 25 34.90 -36.39 -38.11
C ASP A 25 33.71 -36.52 -39.11
N GLU A 26 32.50 -36.07 -38.76
CA GLU A 26 31.26 -36.57 -39.40
C GLU A 26 30.35 -35.53 -40.09
N ASN A 27 30.82 -34.29 -40.27
CA ASN A 27 30.00 -33.18 -40.80
C ASN A 27 29.40 -33.44 -42.21
N THR A 28 30.08 -34.22 -43.06
CA THR A 28 29.57 -34.53 -44.41
C THR A 28 28.40 -35.53 -44.36
N ALA A 29 28.46 -36.51 -43.45
CA ALA A 29 27.40 -37.50 -43.28
C ALA A 29 26.12 -36.87 -42.72
N LEU A 30 26.23 -35.89 -41.82
CA LEU A 30 25.08 -35.13 -41.32
C LEU A 30 24.42 -34.26 -42.41
N GLY A 31 25.19 -33.76 -43.38
CA GLY A 31 24.63 -33.07 -44.55
C GLY A 31 23.78 -33.99 -45.43
N ASP A 32 24.25 -35.22 -45.68
CA ASP A 32 23.52 -36.23 -46.44
C ASP A 32 22.24 -36.70 -45.70
N LEU A 33 22.25 -36.67 -44.36
CA LEU A 33 21.09 -37.00 -43.53
C LEU A 33 19.90 -36.07 -43.81
N LEU A 34 20.14 -34.77 -44.00
CA LEU A 34 19.08 -33.80 -44.26
C LEU A 34 18.29 -34.10 -45.54
N GLN A 35 18.99 -34.42 -46.62
CA GLN A 35 18.33 -34.78 -47.89
C GLN A 35 17.49 -36.05 -47.75
N GLN A 36 17.95 -37.03 -46.95
CA GLN A 36 17.17 -38.23 -46.69
C GLN A 36 15.97 -37.96 -45.79
N LEU A 37 16.08 -37.08 -44.80
CA LEU A 37 14.95 -36.67 -43.96
C LEU A 37 13.86 -35.98 -44.78
N GLU A 38 14.22 -35.13 -45.75
CA GLU A 38 13.26 -34.51 -46.68
C GLU A 38 12.55 -35.57 -47.53
N LYS A 39 13.30 -36.50 -48.12
CA LYS A 39 12.72 -37.56 -48.94
C LYS A 39 11.78 -38.48 -48.15
N LEU A 40 12.16 -38.89 -46.93
CA LEU A 40 11.33 -39.74 -46.08
C LEU A 40 10.02 -39.05 -45.66
N GLU A 41 10.03 -37.73 -45.57
CA GLU A 41 8.84 -36.93 -45.28
C GLU A 41 7.92 -36.82 -46.49
N GLU A 42 8.46 -36.58 -47.69
CA GLU A 42 7.70 -36.63 -48.95
C GLU A 42 7.04 -37.99 -49.18
N ASP A 43 7.71 -39.07 -48.78
CA ASP A 43 7.23 -40.45 -48.86
C ASP A 43 6.28 -40.85 -47.68
N GLU A 44 5.94 -39.90 -46.78
CA GLU A 44 5.13 -40.12 -45.57
C GLU A 44 5.61 -41.28 -44.67
N ASN A 45 6.93 -41.54 -44.66
CA ASN A 45 7.52 -42.65 -43.91
C ASN A 45 7.77 -42.27 -42.43
N PHE A 46 6.69 -41.92 -41.73
CA PHE A 46 6.75 -41.38 -40.36
C PHE A 46 7.37 -42.35 -39.34
N GLY A 47 7.26 -43.66 -39.54
CA GLY A 47 7.86 -44.65 -38.64
C GLY A 47 9.39 -44.65 -38.65
N VAL A 48 10.00 -44.39 -39.81
CA VAL A 48 11.46 -44.25 -39.94
C VAL A 48 11.90 -42.88 -39.41
N LEU A 49 11.17 -41.81 -39.77
CA LEU A 49 11.43 -40.47 -39.26
C LEU A 49 11.40 -40.42 -37.73
N GLU A 50 10.47 -41.14 -37.09
CA GLU A 50 10.36 -41.19 -35.63
C GLU A 50 11.61 -41.80 -35.01
N LYS A 51 12.09 -42.93 -35.54
CA LYS A 51 13.29 -43.60 -35.04
C LYS A 51 14.54 -42.74 -35.24
N VAL A 52 14.66 -42.06 -36.38
CA VAL A 52 15.78 -41.16 -36.64
C VAL A 52 15.74 -39.94 -35.72
N ALA A 53 14.58 -39.31 -35.54
CA ALA A 53 14.40 -38.19 -34.61
C ALA A 53 14.67 -38.62 -33.16
N GLN A 54 14.28 -39.85 -32.79
CA GLN A 54 14.63 -40.45 -31.52
C GLN A 54 16.15 -40.59 -31.37
N ALA A 55 16.85 -41.18 -32.34
CA ALA A 55 18.30 -41.33 -32.31
C ALA A 55 19.00 -39.97 -32.16
N LEU A 56 18.61 -38.97 -32.97
CA LEU A 56 19.10 -37.60 -32.89
C LEU A 56 18.90 -37.00 -31.49
N GLY A 57 17.67 -37.08 -30.96
CA GLY A 57 17.34 -36.51 -29.65
C GLY A 57 18.09 -37.20 -28.51
N THR A 58 18.29 -38.52 -28.60
CA THR A 58 19.09 -39.29 -27.64
C THR A 58 20.56 -38.91 -27.71
N ALA A 59 21.12 -38.71 -28.91
CA ALA A 59 22.51 -38.34 -29.10
C ALA A 59 22.83 -36.98 -28.48
N VAL A 60 22.06 -35.93 -28.83
CA VAL A 60 22.29 -34.58 -28.28
C VAL A 60 22.00 -34.50 -26.78
N GLY A 61 21.04 -35.29 -26.27
CA GLY A 61 20.76 -35.36 -24.84
C GLY A 61 21.88 -36.04 -24.04
N LYS A 62 22.58 -37.02 -24.63
CA LYS A 62 23.73 -37.70 -24.00
C LYS A 62 25.03 -36.91 -24.13
N GLN A 63 25.24 -36.27 -25.28
CA GLN A 63 26.48 -35.56 -25.60
C GLN A 63 26.15 -34.15 -26.13
N LYS A 64 26.27 -33.14 -25.26
CA LYS A 64 26.00 -31.74 -25.61
C LYS A 64 26.88 -31.21 -26.76
N THR A 65 28.00 -31.87 -27.06
CA THR A 65 28.86 -31.54 -28.21
C THR A 65 28.13 -31.63 -29.56
N TRP A 66 27.05 -32.40 -29.66
CA TRP A 66 26.19 -32.45 -30.86
C TRP A 66 25.38 -31.18 -31.12
N GLN A 67 25.19 -30.30 -30.12
CA GLN A 67 24.40 -29.08 -30.28
C GLN A 67 24.96 -28.17 -31.39
N THR A 68 26.29 -28.00 -31.45
CA THR A 68 26.95 -27.16 -32.45
C THR A 68 26.83 -27.71 -33.87
N PRO A 69 27.17 -28.98 -34.16
CA PRO A 69 26.93 -29.58 -35.48
C PRO A 69 25.46 -29.56 -35.90
N PHE A 70 24.53 -29.87 -34.99
CA PHE A 70 23.10 -29.85 -35.32
C PHE A 70 22.62 -28.45 -35.70
N ARG A 71 23.18 -27.42 -35.07
CA ARG A 71 22.94 -26.02 -35.40
C ARG A 71 23.55 -25.63 -36.75
N GLU A 72 24.86 -25.81 -36.90
CA GLU A 72 25.63 -25.30 -38.05
C GLU A 72 25.32 -26.03 -39.35
N LEU A 73 24.96 -27.32 -39.27
CA LEU A 73 24.59 -28.12 -40.43
C LEU A 73 23.09 -28.07 -40.73
N GLY A 74 22.29 -27.36 -39.93
CA GLY A 74 20.87 -27.11 -40.21
C GLY A 74 19.91 -28.21 -39.77
N ILE A 75 20.35 -29.22 -39.01
CA ILE A 75 19.48 -30.28 -38.45
C ILE A 75 18.42 -29.67 -37.52
N LEU A 76 18.84 -28.78 -36.62
CA LEU A 76 17.91 -28.10 -35.70
C LEU A 76 16.84 -27.33 -36.48
N GLU A 77 17.25 -26.55 -37.48
CA GLU A 77 16.31 -25.77 -38.30
C GLU A 77 15.39 -26.67 -39.14
N SER A 78 15.91 -27.79 -39.63
CA SER A 78 15.13 -28.79 -40.35
C SER A 78 14.07 -29.43 -39.44
N VAL A 79 14.38 -29.74 -38.19
CA VAL A 79 13.41 -30.25 -37.21
C VAL A 79 12.35 -29.21 -36.86
N LEU A 80 12.73 -27.94 -36.67
CA LEU A 80 11.78 -26.85 -36.40
C LEU A 80 10.76 -26.67 -37.53
N LYS A 81 11.22 -26.69 -38.79
CA LYS A 81 10.33 -26.58 -39.97
C LYS A 81 9.31 -27.71 -40.05
N ARG A 82 9.61 -28.89 -39.50
CA ARG A 82 8.69 -30.04 -39.45
C ARG A 82 7.68 -29.95 -38.32
N LEU A 83 8.05 -29.31 -37.20
CA LEU A 83 7.10 -29.01 -36.13
C LEU A 83 6.00 -28.05 -36.62
N ASP A 84 6.33 -27.13 -37.54
CA ASP A 84 5.35 -26.22 -38.16
C ASP A 84 4.31 -26.97 -39.04
N GLN A 85 4.62 -28.20 -39.44
CA GLN A 85 3.79 -29.03 -40.32
C GLN A 85 2.97 -30.03 -39.49
N HIS A 86 1.86 -29.54 -38.94
CA HIS A 86 0.96 -30.20 -37.97
C HIS A 86 0.23 -31.49 -38.41
N ASN A 87 0.73 -32.19 -39.43
CA ASN A 87 0.17 -33.43 -39.98
C ASN A 87 0.90 -34.69 -39.50
N ALA A 88 2.08 -34.54 -38.87
CA ALA A 88 2.85 -35.66 -38.34
C ALA A 88 2.16 -36.36 -37.15
N PRO A 89 2.37 -37.68 -36.95
CA PRO A 89 1.91 -38.39 -35.75
C PRO A 89 2.47 -37.80 -34.44
N LEU A 90 1.71 -37.88 -33.34
CA LEU A 90 2.12 -37.36 -32.03
C LEU A 90 3.45 -37.96 -31.54
N SER A 91 3.69 -39.24 -31.82
CA SER A 91 4.93 -39.93 -31.47
C SER A 91 6.16 -39.33 -32.16
N LEU A 92 6.02 -38.91 -33.42
CA LEU A 92 7.07 -38.21 -34.16
C LEU A 92 7.27 -36.78 -33.65
N GLN A 93 6.18 -36.03 -33.47
CA GLN A 93 6.24 -34.66 -32.93
C GLN A 93 6.91 -34.62 -31.55
N LYS A 94 6.63 -35.61 -30.69
CA LYS A 94 7.32 -35.82 -29.42
C LYS A 94 8.84 -35.92 -29.58
N GLN A 95 9.32 -36.68 -30.56
CA GLN A 95 10.77 -36.81 -30.79
C GLN A 95 11.37 -35.51 -31.32
N TYR A 96 10.68 -34.79 -32.20
CA TYR A 96 11.11 -33.48 -32.67
C TYR A 96 11.22 -32.45 -31.52
N LEU A 97 10.21 -32.36 -30.65
CA LEU A 97 10.28 -31.53 -29.45
C LEU A 97 11.46 -31.93 -28.55
N ARG A 98 11.76 -33.23 -28.42
CA ARG A 98 12.90 -33.72 -27.63
C ARG A 98 14.24 -33.30 -28.23
N VAL A 99 14.39 -33.36 -29.56
CA VAL A 99 15.58 -32.83 -30.25
C VAL A 99 15.74 -31.34 -29.97
N VAL A 100 14.68 -30.55 -30.15
CA VAL A 100 14.71 -29.10 -29.91
C VAL A 100 15.08 -28.79 -28.46
N GLY A 101 14.39 -29.40 -27.49
CA GLY A 101 14.61 -29.19 -26.06
C GLY A 101 16.04 -29.48 -25.61
N ASN A 102 16.64 -30.56 -26.14
CA ASN A 102 18.03 -30.91 -25.84
C ASN A 102 19.03 -30.00 -26.58
N CYS A 103 18.69 -29.49 -27.75
CA CYS A 103 19.53 -28.54 -28.49
C CYS A 103 19.63 -27.17 -27.82
N VAL A 104 18.56 -26.72 -27.14
CA VAL A 104 18.50 -25.41 -26.48
C VAL A 104 18.93 -25.44 -25.01
N ALA A 105 19.05 -26.62 -24.40
CA ALA A 105 19.49 -26.76 -23.02
C ALA A 105 20.91 -26.18 -22.84
N ASP A 106 21.00 -25.10 -22.06
CA ASP A 106 22.23 -24.35 -21.77
C ASP A 106 23.01 -23.87 -23.02
N ASN A 107 22.30 -23.54 -24.11
CA ASN A 107 22.93 -23.15 -25.38
C ASN A 107 22.24 -21.95 -26.04
N ASP A 108 22.72 -20.74 -25.73
CA ASP A 108 22.14 -19.49 -26.22
C ASP A 108 22.15 -19.37 -27.75
N ALA A 109 23.20 -19.87 -28.41
CA ALA A 109 23.28 -19.85 -29.88
C ALA A 109 22.18 -20.72 -30.54
N SER A 110 21.81 -21.84 -29.92
CA SER A 110 20.64 -22.63 -30.36
C SER A 110 19.33 -21.93 -29.99
N ARG A 111 19.23 -21.32 -28.80
CA ARG A 111 18.05 -20.57 -28.35
C ARG A 111 17.72 -19.40 -29.30
N GLU A 112 18.71 -18.68 -29.80
CA GLU A 112 18.54 -17.58 -30.78
C GLU A 112 17.84 -18.01 -32.07
N ILE A 113 18.07 -19.25 -32.51
CA ILE A 113 17.41 -19.81 -33.70
C ILE A 113 15.99 -20.25 -33.35
N VAL A 114 15.83 -20.98 -32.24
CA VAL A 114 14.55 -21.57 -31.83
C VAL A 114 13.50 -20.52 -31.44
N ILE A 115 13.91 -19.37 -30.88
CA ILE A 115 12.99 -18.25 -30.55
C ILE A 115 12.13 -17.85 -31.75
N ARG A 116 12.66 -17.92 -32.98
CA ARG A 116 11.94 -17.54 -34.20
C ARG A 116 10.74 -18.44 -34.49
N HIS A 117 10.72 -19.64 -33.91
CA HIS A 117 9.67 -20.65 -34.01
C HIS A 117 8.87 -20.80 -32.69
N MET A 118 9.01 -19.84 -31.76
CA MET A 118 8.34 -19.93 -30.45
C MET A 118 6.83 -20.02 -30.57
N LEU A 119 6.21 -19.33 -31.55
CA LEU A 119 4.77 -19.41 -31.79
C LEU A 119 4.32 -20.86 -31.99
N THR A 120 5.05 -21.64 -32.80
CA THR A 120 4.77 -23.06 -33.03
C THR A 120 4.86 -23.87 -31.73
N LEU A 121 5.86 -23.59 -30.87
CA LEU A 121 5.98 -24.25 -29.58
C LEU A 121 4.79 -23.92 -28.66
N VAL A 122 4.29 -22.68 -28.70
CA VAL A 122 3.09 -22.26 -27.95
C VAL A 122 1.82 -22.95 -28.48
N GLU A 123 1.74 -23.26 -29.78
CA GLU A 123 0.60 -23.98 -30.35
C GLU A 123 0.41 -25.39 -29.75
N PHE A 124 1.49 -26.05 -29.32
CA PHE A 124 1.42 -27.32 -28.58
C PHE A 124 0.69 -27.20 -27.23
N LEU A 125 0.62 -25.99 -26.65
CA LEU A 125 -0.11 -25.73 -25.41
C LEU A 125 -1.61 -25.48 -25.62
N THR A 126 -2.03 -25.15 -26.84
CA THR A 126 -3.38 -24.63 -27.11
C THR A 126 -4.24 -25.56 -27.94
N GLN A 127 -3.63 -26.40 -28.79
CA GLN A 127 -4.37 -27.30 -29.66
C GLN A 127 -4.81 -28.56 -28.91
N ALA A 128 -6.12 -28.83 -28.88
CA ALA A 128 -6.68 -30.01 -28.21
C ALA A 128 -6.10 -31.34 -28.71
N LYS A 129 -5.73 -31.43 -29.99
CA LYS A 129 -5.10 -32.64 -30.56
C LYS A 129 -3.68 -32.91 -30.04
N LEU A 130 -3.03 -31.91 -29.44
CA LEU A 130 -1.63 -31.96 -28.97
C LEU A 130 -1.55 -32.03 -27.44
N GLU A 131 -2.66 -32.27 -26.74
CA GLU A 131 -2.73 -32.24 -25.27
C GLU A 131 -1.74 -33.20 -24.60
N GLU A 132 -1.49 -34.38 -25.19
CA GLU A 132 -0.49 -35.36 -24.70
C GLU A 132 0.96 -34.83 -24.74
N LEU A 133 1.22 -33.79 -25.52
CA LEU A 133 2.55 -33.20 -25.71
C LEU A 133 2.79 -31.96 -24.85
N VAL A 134 1.76 -31.44 -24.18
CA VAL A 134 1.86 -30.27 -23.27
C VAL A 134 3.04 -30.37 -22.30
N PRO A 135 3.28 -31.49 -21.59
CA PRO A 135 4.36 -31.56 -20.60
C PRO A 135 5.73 -31.37 -21.25
N ILE A 136 5.92 -31.94 -22.44
CA ILE A 136 7.18 -31.86 -23.18
C ILE A 136 7.35 -30.46 -23.77
N ALA A 137 6.28 -29.86 -24.28
CA ALA A 137 6.31 -28.48 -24.78
C ALA A 137 6.69 -27.49 -23.67
N LEU A 138 6.16 -27.66 -22.45
CA LEU A 138 6.54 -26.86 -21.28
C LEU A 138 8.04 -26.99 -20.96
N VAL A 139 8.59 -28.21 -20.95
CA VAL A 139 10.04 -28.43 -20.74
C VAL A 139 10.88 -27.73 -21.82
N VAL A 140 10.46 -27.81 -23.09
CA VAL A 140 11.18 -27.17 -24.19
C VAL A 140 11.14 -25.65 -24.05
N LEU A 141 9.97 -25.07 -23.74
CA LEU A 141 9.80 -23.63 -23.51
C LEU A 141 10.59 -23.17 -22.28
N PHE A 142 10.62 -23.97 -21.22
CA PHE A 142 11.43 -23.71 -20.03
C PHE A 142 12.91 -23.66 -20.40
N ASN A 143 13.46 -24.67 -21.07
CA ASN A 143 14.86 -24.68 -21.49
C ASN A 143 15.22 -23.53 -22.43
N LEU A 144 14.24 -23.10 -23.25
CA LEU A 144 14.39 -21.96 -24.15
C LEU A 144 14.46 -20.63 -23.38
N CYS A 145 13.67 -20.48 -22.30
CA CYS A 145 13.57 -19.26 -21.52
C CYS A 145 14.57 -19.17 -20.34
N ASN A 146 15.00 -20.31 -19.81
CA ASN A 146 15.81 -20.37 -18.60
C ASN A 146 17.14 -19.63 -18.78
N ASP A 147 17.39 -18.65 -17.92
CA ASP A 147 18.52 -17.71 -17.98
C ASP A 147 18.74 -17.01 -19.35
N PHE A 148 17.70 -16.92 -20.18
CA PHE A 148 17.80 -16.31 -21.51
C PHE A 148 16.72 -15.25 -21.74
N ASP A 149 17.07 -14.01 -21.42
CA ASP A 149 16.17 -12.85 -21.50
C ASP A 149 15.48 -12.64 -22.87
N PRO A 150 16.13 -12.84 -24.03
CA PRO A 150 15.46 -12.72 -25.32
C PRO A 150 14.27 -13.67 -25.48
N ALA A 151 14.37 -14.90 -24.95
CA ALA A 151 13.26 -15.86 -25.00
C ALA A 151 12.14 -15.46 -24.03
N LYS A 152 12.47 -15.01 -22.81
CA LYS A 152 11.47 -14.52 -21.86
C LYS A 152 10.67 -13.34 -22.45
N ALA A 153 11.36 -12.41 -23.13
CA ALA A 153 10.70 -11.31 -23.85
C ALA A 153 9.84 -11.80 -25.02
N GLY A 154 10.30 -12.80 -25.78
CA GLY A 154 9.51 -13.44 -26.83
C GLY A 154 8.24 -14.11 -26.30
N ALA A 155 8.34 -14.79 -25.16
CA ALA A 155 7.20 -15.43 -24.50
C ALA A 155 6.16 -14.41 -24.04
N ALA A 156 6.61 -13.28 -23.48
CA ALA A 156 5.74 -12.16 -23.10
C ALA A 156 5.08 -11.48 -24.31
N ALA A 157 5.81 -11.32 -25.41
CA ALA A 157 5.24 -10.80 -26.66
C ALA A 157 4.12 -11.70 -27.22
N LEU A 158 4.25 -13.02 -27.02
CA LEU A 158 3.26 -14.02 -27.44
C LEU A 158 2.17 -14.29 -26.40
N ARG A 159 2.17 -13.60 -25.25
CA ARG A 159 1.21 -13.82 -24.17
C ARG A 159 1.14 -15.27 -23.68
N LEU A 160 2.32 -15.87 -23.46
CA LEU A 160 2.43 -17.23 -22.92
C LEU A 160 1.72 -17.38 -21.55
N ASP A 161 1.65 -16.30 -20.77
CA ASP A 161 0.92 -16.17 -19.51
C ASP A 161 -0.57 -16.55 -19.63
N VAL A 162 -1.21 -16.11 -20.72
CA VAL A 162 -2.62 -16.42 -21.01
C VAL A 162 -2.84 -17.92 -21.23
N HIS A 163 -1.90 -18.57 -21.92
CA HIS A 163 -2.01 -19.99 -22.24
C HIS A 163 -1.73 -20.86 -21.01
N ILE A 164 -0.66 -20.54 -20.26
CA ILE A 164 -0.29 -21.30 -19.06
C ILE A 164 -1.36 -21.17 -17.98
N SER A 165 -1.82 -19.95 -17.67
CA SER A 165 -2.86 -19.75 -16.66
C SER A 165 -4.17 -20.47 -17.02
N GLY A 166 -4.52 -20.50 -18.31
CA GLY A 166 -5.66 -21.28 -18.81
C GLY A 166 -5.50 -22.80 -18.61
N LEU A 167 -4.30 -23.35 -18.84
CA LEU A 167 -4.01 -24.76 -18.60
C LEU A 167 -4.06 -25.13 -17.10
N LEU A 168 -3.54 -24.25 -16.23
CA LEU A 168 -3.56 -24.45 -14.77
C LEU A 168 -5.01 -24.49 -14.26
N VAL A 169 -5.84 -23.50 -14.61
CA VAL A 169 -7.26 -23.47 -14.22
C VAL A 169 -8.04 -24.68 -14.74
N ALA A 170 -7.66 -25.20 -15.91
CA ALA A 170 -8.30 -26.37 -16.52
C ALA A 170 -7.79 -27.70 -15.94
N GLY A 171 -6.79 -27.70 -15.05
CA GLY A 171 -6.17 -28.91 -14.52
C GLY A 171 -5.44 -29.74 -15.59
N LYS A 172 -4.93 -29.09 -16.64
CA LYS A 172 -4.28 -29.75 -17.80
C LYS A 172 -2.76 -29.81 -17.73
N VAL A 173 -2.17 -29.21 -16.70
CA VAL A 173 -0.74 -29.35 -16.41
C VAL A 173 -0.57 -30.53 -15.43
N PRO A 174 0.13 -31.61 -15.80
CA PRO A 174 0.38 -32.69 -14.86
C PRO A 174 1.41 -32.27 -13.80
N GLU A 175 1.35 -32.92 -12.63
CA GLU A 175 2.20 -32.64 -11.46
C GLU A 175 3.68 -32.49 -11.81
N GLY A 176 4.26 -33.46 -12.55
CA GLY A 176 5.68 -33.43 -12.95
C GLY A 176 6.06 -32.34 -13.96
N ALA A 177 5.12 -31.46 -14.36
CA ALA A 177 5.38 -30.31 -15.22
C ALA A 177 4.90 -28.98 -14.60
N LEU A 178 4.44 -28.99 -13.35
CA LEU A 178 3.96 -27.78 -12.67
C LEU A 178 5.08 -26.75 -12.47
N ASP A 179 6.27 -27.17 -12.03
CA ASP A 179 7.42 -26.29 -11.85
C ASP A 179 7.71 -25.48 -13.13
N TYR A 180 7.76 -26.17 -14.28
CA TYR A 180 8.00 -25.53 -15.57
C TYR A 180 6.90 -24.53 -15.94
N ALA A 181 5.64 -24.89 -15.69
CA ALA A 181 4.51 -23.99 -15.96
C ALA A 181 4.57 -22.75 -15.06
N THR A 182 4.82 -22.92 -13.77
CA THR A 182 4.90 -21.84 -12.78
C THR A 182 6.07 -20.89 -13.08
N ASP A 183 7.25 -21.42 -13.37
CA ASP A 183 8.42 -20.61 -13.73
C ASP A 183 8.21 -19.82 -15.03
N LEU A 184 7.67 -20.46 -16.06
CA LEU A 184 7.34 -19.79 -17.32
C LEU A 184 6.27 -18.72 -17.13
N LEU A 185 5.26 -18.96 -16.31
CA LEU A 185 4.23 -17.97 -15.97
C LEU A 185 4.85 -16.76 -15.26
N ASN A 186 5.73 -17.00 -14.27
CA ASN A 186 6.40 -15.94 -13.55
C ASN A 186 7.28 -15.09 -14.49
N TRP A 187 8.19 -15.73 -15.24
CA TRP A 187 9.08 -15.01 -16.17
C TRP A 187 8.32 -14.26 -17.27
N THR A 188 7.21 -14.83 -17.76
CA THR A 188 6.39 -14.16 -18.77
C THR A 188 5.75 -12.91 -18.18
N THR A 189 5.21 -13.02 -16.96
CA THR A 189 4.58 -11.91 -16.25
C THR A 189 5.58 -10.78 -16.00
N GLU A 190 6.78 -11.09 -15.50
CA GLU A 190 7.85 -10.13 -15.24
C GLU A 190 8.32 -9.36 -16.50
N LYS A 191 8.14 -9.94 -17.69
CA LYS A 191 8.55 -9.33 -18.97
C LYS A 191 7.42 -8.67 -19.73
N LEU A 192 6.20 -8.62 -19.18
CA LEU A 192 5.10 -7.89 -19.80
C LEU A 192 5.43 -6.40 -19.91
N THR A 193 5.08 -5.80 -21.05
CA THR A 193 5.16 -4.36 -21.20
C THR A 193 4.09 -3.66 -20.36
N ALA A 194 4.31 -2.38 -20.00
CA ALA A 194 3.32 -1.59 -19.27
C ALA A 194 1.94 -1.54 -19.95
N VAL A 195 1.90 -1.63 -21.30
CA VAL A 195 0.64 -1.70 -22.06
C VAL A 195 -0.04 -3.06 -21.89
N GLN A 196 0.71 -4.15 -22.02
CA GLN A 196 0.18 -5.51 -21.86
C GLN A 196 -0.31 -5.76 -20.44
N MET A 197 0.41 -5.27 -19.41
CA MET A 197 0.01 -5.39 -18.00
C MET A 197 -1.41 -4.90 -17.73
N LYS A 198 -1.90 -3.93 -18.53
CA LYS A 198 -3.17 -3.24 -18.31
C LYS A 198 -4.29 -3.69 -19.26
N ASP A 199 -4.02 -4.67 -20.12
CA ASP A 199 -5.02 -5.13 -21.09
C ASP A 199 -5.99 -6.16 -20.50
N GLY A 200 -7.08 -6.43 -21.24
CA GLY A 200 -8.09 -7.39 -20.82
C GLY A 200 -7.61 -8.84 -20.75
N SER A 201 -6.46 -9.16 -21.34
CA SER A 201 -5.86 -10.50 -21.22
C SER A 201 -5.14 -10.63 -19.87
N SER A 202 -4.46 -9.59 -19.40
CA SER A 202 -3.84 -9.57 -18.07
C SER A 202 -4.87 -9.67 -16.94
N LEU A 203 -6.04 -9.04 -17.12
CA LEU A 203 -7.17 -9.24 -16.20
C LEU A 203 -7.62 -10.71 -16.13
N LYS A 204 -7.69 -11.41 -17.27
CA LYS A 204 -8.05 -12.84 -17.32
C LYS A 204 -6.98 -13.73 -16.69
N VAL A 205 -5.70 -13.42 -16.93
CA VAL A 205 -4.57 -14.13 -16.32
C VAL A 205 -4.63 -13.97 -14.81
N PHE A 206 -4.77 -12.74 -14.32
CA PHE A 206 -4.90 -12.45 -12.89
C PHE A 206 -6.05 -13.23 -12.24
N ALA A 207 -7.25 -13.20 -12.84
CA ALA A 207 -8.39 -13.96 -12.34
C ALA A 207 -8.13 -15.49 -12.33
N SER A 208 -7.42 -15.98 -13.35
CA SER A 208 -7.06 -17.40 -13.48
C SER A 208 -6.06 -17.81 -12.40
N VAL A 209 -5.01 -17.02 -12.20
CA VAL A 209 -3.99 -17.26 -11.16
C VAL A 209 -4.63 -17.20 -9.79
N LEU A 210 -5.44 -16.17 -9.49
CA LEU A 210 -6.16 -16.06 -8.22
C LEU A 210 -7.01 -17.29 -7.94
N LYS A 211 -7.74 -17.78 -8.95
CA LYS A 211 -8.54 -19.00 -8.83
C LYS A 211 -7.67 -20.24 -8.53
N VAL A 212 -6.53 -20.38 -9.21
CA VAL A 212 -5.58 -21.50 -8.98
C VAL A 212 -5.02 -21.41 -7.55
N THR A 213 -4.58 -20.24 -7.11
CA THR A 213 -4.04 -20.03 -5.76
C THR A 213 -5.06 -20.41 -4.68
N LEU A 214 -6.34 -20.08 -4.88
CA LEU A 214 -7.42 -20.42 -3.95
C LEU A 214 -7.81 -21.91 -3.96
N GLN A 215 -7.41 -22.70 -4.96
CA GLN A 215 -7.70 -24.14 -5.06
C GLN A 215 -6.67 -25.03 -4.38
N TYR A 216 -5.61 -24.43 -3.84
CA TYR A 216 -4.57 -25.01 -3.00
C TYR A 216 -3.63 -26.03 -3.64
N ASP A 217 -2.39 -25.58 -3.87
CA ASP A 217 -1.17 -26.38 -4.07
C ASP A 217 -0.08 -25.77 -3.15
N GLU A 218 0.51 -26.55 -2.24
CA GLU A 218 1.51 -26.06 -1.29
C GLU A 218 2.81 -25.65 -1.97
N ASP A 219 3.21 -26.37 -3.02
CA ASP A 219 4.55 -26.28 -3.58
C ASP A 219 4.76 -24.97 -4.36
N HIS A 220 3.70 -24.43 -4.96
CA HIS A 220 3.75 -23.23 -5.83
C HIS A 220 2.98 -22.03 -5.28
N TYR A 221 2.48 -22.12 -4.04
CA TYR A 221 1.61 -21.12 -3.46
C TYR A 221 2.24 -19.72 -3.45
N HIS A 222 3.51 -19.62 -3.06
CA HIS A 222 4.21 -18.35 -2.90
C HIS A 222 4.49 -17.69 -4.25
N GLU A 223 4.82 -18.47 -5.27
CA GLU A 223 5.05 -18.03 -6.65
C GLU A 223 3.77 -17.43 -7.24
N TYR A 224 2.62 -18.08 -7.03
CA TYR A 224 1.33 -17.54 -7.48
C TYR A 224 0.95 -16.25 -6.75
N VAL A 225 1.19 -16.18 -5.43
CA VAL A 225 0.97 -14.93 -4.68
C VAL A 225 1.91 -13.83 -5.18
N ALA A 226 3.18 -14.13 -5.47
CA ALA A 226 4.13 -13.16 -6.01
C ALA A 226 3.69 -12.62 -7.37
N ILE A 227 3.18 -13.47 -8.27
CA ILE A 227 2.61 -13.07 -9.55
C ILE A 227 1.42 -12.12 -9.36
N LEU A 228 0.49 -12.44 -8.45
CA LEU A 228 -0.66 -11.59 -8.16
C LEU A 228 -0.23 -10.23 -7.60
N VAL A 229 0.70 -10.24 -6.64
CA VAL A 229 1.25 -9.01 -6.05
C VAL A 229 1.94 -8.15 -7.11
N HIS A 230 2.68 -8.76 -8.05
CA HIS A 230 3.33 -8.03 -9.15
C HIS A 230 2.32 -7.24 -10.00
N TYR A 231 1.18 -7.84 -10.37
CA TYR A 231 0.11 -7.12 -11.06
C TYR A 231 -0.47 -5.98 -10.22
N LEU A 232 -0.65 -6.20 -8.91
CA LEU A 232 -1.26 -5.26 -8.00
C LEU A 232 -0.36 -4.06 -7.63
N GLN A 233 0.88 -3.99 -8.14
CA GLN A 233 1.74 -2.82 -7.97
C GLN A 233 1.33 -1.64 -8.88
N ASP A 234 0.59 -1.89 -9.97
CA ASP A 234 0.15 -0.85 -10.90
C ASP A 234 -1.22 -0.28 -10.52
N GLN A 235 -1.30 1.05 -10.41
CA GLN A 235 -2.52 1.75 -9.96
C GLN A 235 -3.67 1.68 -10.98
N GLU A 236 -3.39 1.66 -12.29
CA GLU A 236 -4.43 1.49 -13.30
C GLU A 236 -4.98 0.06 -13.27
N PHE A 237 -4.12 -0.93 -13.03
CA PHE A 237 -4.56 -2.30 -12.85
C PHE A 237 -5.42 -2.47 -11.59
N GLN A 238 -5.08 -1.82 -10.49
CA GLN A 238 -5.92 -1.78 -9.27
C GLN A 238 -7.34 -1.28 -9.56
N GLN A 239 -7.50 -0.29 -10.45
CA GLN A 239 -8.82 0.19 -10.88
C GLN A 239 -9.60 -0.87 -11.67
N LEU A 240 -8.92 -1.63 -12.54
CA LEU A 240 -9.56 -2.68 -13.37
C LEU A 240 -10.06 -3.87 -12.53
N ILE A 241 -9.34 -4.22 -11.47
CA ILE A 241 -9.65 -5.38 -10.62
C ILE A 241 -10.57 -5.04 -9.44
N ALA A 242 -10.95 -3.77 -9.26
CA ALA A 242 -11.90 -3.30 -8.25
C ALA A 242 -13.34 -3.77 -8.55
N THR A 243 -13.54 -5.08 -8.63
CA THR A 243 -14.83 -5.74 -8.88
C THR A 243 -15.19 -6.63 -7.70
N PRO A 244 -16.49 -6.86 -7.40
CA PRO A 244 -16.89 -7.65 -6.23
C PRO A 244 -16.28 -9.06 -6.18
N GLU A 245 -16.22 -9.76 -7.32
CA GLU A 245 -15.70 -11.13 -7.39
C GLU A 245 -14.18 -11.19 -7.12
N LEU A 246 -13.40 -10.32 -7.76
CA LEU A 246 -11.94 -10.33 -7.61
C LEU A 246 -11.52 -9.84 -6.23
N LEU A 247 -12.19 -8.81 -5.69
CA LEU A 247 -11.88 -8.32 -4.35
C LEU A 247 -12.21 -9.37 -3.28
N ASP A 248 -13.32 -10.09 -3.42
CA ASP A 248 -13.67 -11.21 -2.52
C ASP A 248 -12.58 -12.29 -2.54
N GLY A 249 -12.14 -12.71 -3.73
CA GLY A 249 -11.06 -13.67 -3.87
C GLY A 249 -9.74 -13.20 -3.23
N LEU A 250 -9.38 -11.92 -3.39
CA LEU A 250 -8.18 -11.35 -2.77
C LEU A 250 -8.27 -11.27 -1.25
N VAL A 251 -9.45 -10.96 -0.70
CA VAL A 251 -9.68 -10.95 0.76
C VAL A 251 -9.57 -12.36 1.31
N VAL A 252 -10.15 -13.36 0.64
CA VAL A 252 -10.01 -14.76 1.02
C VAL A 252 -8.55 -15.19 0.99
N LEU A 253 -7.82 -14.85 -0.08
CA LEU A 253 -6.40 -15.16 -0.22
C LEU A 253 -5.56 -14.52 0.90
N MET A 254 -5.78 -13.24 1.19
CA MET A 254 -5.06 -12.53 2.26
C MET A 254 -5.27 -13.19 3.62
N LEU A 255 -6.51 -13.57 3.94
CA LEU A 255 -6.85 -14.21 5.22
C LEU A 255 -6.29 -15.63 5.31
N ASP A 256 -6.33 -16.38 4.22
CA ASP A 256 -5.72 -17.72 4.14
C ASP A 256 -4.21 -17.65 4.30
N PHE A 257 -3.55 -16.70 3.62
CA PHE A 257 -2.11 -16.51 3.72
C PHE A 257 -1.70 -16.12 5.14
N GLU A 258 -2.39 -15.16 5.76
CA GLU A 258 -2.13 -14.75 7.14
C GLU A 258 -2.26 -15.91 8.14
N ALA A 259 -3.24 -16.80 7.94
CA ALA A 259 -3.46 -17.95 8.83
C ALA A 259 -2.32 -18.98 8.83
N ARG A 260 -1.43 -18.94 7.83
CA ARG A 260 -0.27 -19.84 7.70
C ARG A 260 0.97 -19.33 8.42
N LEU A 261 0.97 -18.05 8.81
CA LEU A 261 2.15 -17.42 9.41
C LEU A 261 2.31 -17.77 10.88
N THR A 262 3.56 -17.84 11.30
CA THR A 262 3.97 -17.90 12.70
C THR A 262 3.74 -16.56 13.42
N SER A 263 3.78 -16.57 14.74
CA SER A 263 3.61 -15.34 15.53
C SER A 263 4.76 -14.35 15.31
N GLU A 264 5.98 -14.86 15.07
CA GLU A 264 7.15 -14.07 14.72
C GLU A 264 6.98 -13.38 13.36
N GLU A 265 6.53 -14.11 12.33
CA GLU A 265 6.24 -13.54 11.01
C GLU A 265 5.12 -12.49 11.08
N ILE A 266 4.06 -12.73 11.85
CA ILE A 266 2.98 -11.75 12.06
C ILE A 266 3.52 -10.44 12.67
N ALA A 267 4.41 -10.53 13.67
CA ALA A 267 5.05 -9.37 14.26
C ALA A 267 5.98 -8.65 13.26
N ALA A 268 6.62 -9.38 12.34
CA ALA A 268 7.42 -8.81 11.27
C ALA A 268 6.55 -8.12 10.19
N VAL A 269 5.39 -8.67 9.86
CA VAL A 269 4.42 -8.05 8.93
C VAL A 269 3.93 -6.72 9.48
N PHE A 270 3.59 -6.62 10.76
CA PHE A 270 3.23 -5.33 11.37
C PHE A 270 4.35 -4.29 11.29
N GLN A 271 5.61 -4.72 11.43
CA GLN A 271 6.76 -3.83 11.26
C GLN A 271 6.91 -3.34 9.82
N GLU A 272 6.66 -4.20 8.84
CA GLU A 272 6.73 -3.83 7.43
C GLU A 272 5.59 -2.88 7.02
N LEU A 273 4.41 -3.06 7.60
CA LEU A 273 3.23 -2.18 7.42
C LEU A 273 3.33 -0.84 8.18
N ALA A 274 4.30 -0.67 9.08
CA ALA A 274 4.43 0.55 9.86
C ALA A 274 4.84 1.75 8.97
N ILE A 275 4.13 2.87 9.13
CA ILE A 275 4.36 4.08 8.31
C ILE A 275 5.72 4.73 8.64
N SER A 276 6.07 4.76 9.93
CA SER A 276 7.36 5.24 10.40
C SER A 276 8.34 4.07 10.54
N LYS A 277 9.07 3.77 9.46
CA LYS A 277 10.21 2.84 9.54
C LYS A 277 11.34 3.52 10.34
N LYS A 278 11.81 2.88 11.41
CA LYS A 278 13.01 3.36 12.11
C LYS A 278 14.19 3.20 11.15
N GLU A 279 14.97 4.27 10.94
CA GLU A 279 16.05 4.37 9.95
C GLU A 279 17.10 3.23 9.97
N GLU A 280 17.16 2.45 11.05
CA GLU A 280 18.09 1.33 11.25
C GLU A 280 17.50 -0.07 10.95
N LYS A 281 16.20 -0.21 10.64
CA LYS A 281 15.60 -1.52 10.38
C LYS A 281 15.54 -1.84 8.89
N ILE A 282 16.34 -2.85 8.52
CA ILE A 282 16.31 -3.53 7.23
C ILE A 282 14.90 -4.12 7.03
N SER A 283 14.30 -3.94 5.85
CA SER A 283 13.09 -4.65 5.44
C SER A 283 13.25 -6.15 5.72
N SER A 284 12.17 -6.85 6.10
CA SER A 284 12.28 -8.29 6.28
C SER A 284 12.80 -8.95 5.00
N ASP A 285 13.82 -9.80 5.09
CA ASP A 285 14.28 -10.61 3.95
C ASP A 285 13.41 -11.88 3.79
N GLU A 286 12.42 -12.08 4.67
CA GLU A 286 11.51 -13.24 4.63
C GLU A 286 10.40 -13.03 3.59
N THR A 287 10.37 -13.90 2.57
CA THR A 287 9.41 -13.87 1.47
C THR A 287 7.96 -13.80 1.93
N ASN A 288 7.57 -14.58 2.95
CA ASN A 288 6.21 -14.61 3.49
C ASN A 288 5.77 -13.24 4.03
N VAL A 289 6.64 -12.60 4.78
CA VAL A 289 6.40 -11.28 5.38
C VAL A 289 6.26 -10.22 4.30
N LEU A 290 7.14 -10.25 3.29
CA LEU A 290 7.11 -9.31 2.17
C LEU A 290 5.86 -9.49 1.31
N LEU A 291 5.51 -10.71 0.94
CA LEU A 291 4.34 -10.98 0.11
C LEU A 291 3.03 -10.62 0.81
N LEU A 292 2.85 -10.98 2.10
CA LEU A 292 1.64 -10.64 2.82
C LEU A 292 1.52 -9.12 3.04
N SER A 293 2.60 -8.44 3.40
CA SER A 293 2.57 -6.98 3.59
C SER A 293 2.24 -6.23 2.29
N GLN A 294 2.81 -6.67 1.16
CA GLN A 294 2.48 -6.13 -0.16
C GLN A 294 1.04 -6.44 -0.54
N LEU A 295 0.54 -7.65 -0.29
CA LEU A 295 -0.86 -8.01 -0.55
C LEU A 295 -1.83 -7.14 0.27
N ILE A 296 -1.57 -6.95 1.58
CA ILE A 296 -2.35 -6.07 2.46
C ILE A 296 -2.34 -4.63 1.93
N ALA A 297 -1.16 -4.11 1.55
CA ALA A 297 -1.02 -2.76 1.03
C ALA A 297 -1.75 -2.58 -0.30
N SER A 298 -1.61 -3.52 -1.22
CA SER A 298 -2.28 -3.52 -2.51
C SER A 298 -3.80 -3.59 -2.38
N ILE A 299 -4.34 -4.49 -1.53
CA ILE A 299 -5.79 -4.58 -1.31
C ILE A 299 -6.32 -3.29 -0.68
N SER A 300 -5.56 -2.69 0.23
CA SER A 300 -5.88 -1.38 0.79
C SER A 300 -5.91 -0.29 -0.29
N ALA A 301 -4.95 -0.29 -1.21
CA ALA A 301 -4.86 0.67 -2.31
C ALA A 301 -6.03 0.57 -3.31
N ILE A 302 -6.53 -0.65 -3.59
CA ILE A 302 -7.75 -0.85 -4.40
C ILE A 302 -8.91 -0.02 -3.83
N SER A 303 -9.06 0.02 -2.50
CA SER A 303 -10.17 0.76 -1.88
C SER A 303 -10.10 2.29 -2.01
N ALA A 304 -8.94 2.81 -2.40
CA ALA A 304 -8.75 4.24 -2.67
C ALA A 304 -9.02 4.60 -4.14
N THR A 305 -9.41 3.62 -4.98
CA THR A 305 -9.70 3.84 -6.40
C THR A 305 -11.11 4.40 -6.64
N ASP A 306 -11.27 5.10 -7.76
CA ASP A 306 -12.58 5.62 -8.19
C ASP A 306 -13.55 4.49 -8.54
N ALA A 307 -13.04 3.40 -9.15
CA ALA A 307 -13.83 2.21 -9.43
C ALA A 307 -14.40 1.59 -8.15
N PHE A 308 -13.59 1.47 -7.09
CA PHE A 308 -14.06 0.98 -5.81
C PHE A 308 -15.19 1.85 -5.23
N ALA A 309 -15.04 3.17 -5.27
CA ALA A 309 -16.06 4.09 -4.77
C ALA A 309 -17.39 4.00 -5.55
N GLN A 310 -17.36 3.55 -6.81
CA GLN A 310 -18.54 3.37 -7.65
C GLN A 310 -19.22 2.01 -7.42
N ASP A 311 -18.43 0.94 -7.27
CA ASP A 311 -18.92 -0.43 -7.28
C ASP A 311 -19.20 -1.00 -5.88
N PHE A 312 -18.72 -0.33 -4.81
CA PHE A 312 -18.85 -0.82 -3.44
C PHE A 312 -19.57 0.15 -2.51
N ASN A 313 -20.27 -0.44 -1.54
CA ASN A 313 -20.82 0.28 -0.40
C ASN A 313 -20.76 -0.59 0.86
N VAL A 314 -21.20 -0.05 1.99
CA VAL A 314 -21.15 -0.73 3.29
C VAL A 314 -22.00 -2.00 3.42
N ARG A 315 -22.83 -2.30 2.42
CA ARG A 315 -23.66 -3.51 2.33
C ARG A 315 -23.15 -4.50 1.28
N SER A 316 -22.06 -4.21 0.58
CA SER A 316 -21.45 -5.15 -0.36
C SER A 316 -20.99 -6.42 0.38
N PRO A 317 -21.22 -7.64 -0.15
CA PRO A 317 -20.93 -8.89 0.57
C PRO A 317 -19.49 -9.01 1.09
N VAL A 318 -18.50 -8.65 0.27
CA VAL A 318 -17.08 -8.65 0.68
C VAL A 318 -16.80 -7.67 1.82
N VAL A 319 -17.49 -6.53 1.85
CA VAL A 319 -17.39 -5.54 2.94
C VAL A 319 -18.01 -6.08 4.22
N GLU A 320 -19.10 -6.86 4.11
CA GLU A 320 -19.69 -7.53 5.27
C GLU A 320 -18.75 -8.59 5.85
N GLN A 321 -18.04 -9.34 5.00
CA GLN A 321 -17.04 -10.32 5.41
C GLN A 321 -15.89 -9.65 6.17
N ILE A 322 -15.33 -8.58 5.61
CA ILE A 322 -14.27 -7.78 6.26
C ILE A 322 -14.77 -7.21 7.61
N ARG A 323 -15.99 -6.68 7.65
CA ARG A 323 -16.60 -6.17 8.89
C ARG A 323 -16.80 -7.26 9.95
N ALA A 324 -17.19 -8.47 9.54
CA ALA A 324 -17.28 -9.60 10.45
C ALA A 324 -15.91 -9.96 11.02
N ARG A 325 -14.86 -9.94 10.19
CA ARG A 325 -13.47 -10.20 10.60
C ARG A 325 -12.95 -9.17 11.59
N LEU A 326 -13.24 -7.88 11.40
CA LEU A 326 -12.89 -6.81 12.35
C LEU A 326 -13.35 -7.15 13.78
N ARG A 327 -14.53 -7.76 13.93
CA ARG A 327 -15.09 -8.14 15.24
C ARG A 327 -14.46 -9.40 15.84
N THR A 328 -14.00 -10.33 15.01
CA THR A 328 -13.50 -11.63 15.49
C THR A 328 -11.98 -11.71 15.62
N GLN A 329 -11.24 -10.93 14.83
CA GLN A 329 -9.77 -11.01 14.71
C GLN A 329 -9.13 -9.62 14.69
N ALA A 330 -9.55 -8.74 15.61
CA ALA A 330 -9.20 -7.31 15.63
C ALA A 330 -7.70 -6.97 15.72
N ASN A 331 -6.82 -7.92 16.05
CA ASN A 331 -5.38 -7.71 16.28
C ASN A 331 -4.49 -8.41 15.23
N SER A 332 -5.01 -8.65 14.03
CA SER A 332 -4.25 -9.23 12.90
C SER A 332 -3.74 -8.17 11.92
N PRO A 333 -2.64 -8.41 11.18
CA PRO A 333 -2.21 -7.54 10.08
C PRO A 333 -3.30 -7.22 9.06
N SER A 334 -4.14 -8.18 8.68
CA SER A 334 -5.29 -8.01 7.79
C SER A 334 -6.33 -7.00 8.30
N THR A 335 -6.33 -6.73 9.61
CA THR A 335 -7.17 -5.68 10.20
C THR A 335 -6.73 -4.28 9.78
N VAL A 336 -5.45 -4.08 9.44
CA VAL A 336 -4.97 -2.82 8.84
C VAL A 336 -5.73 -2.53 7.54
N CYS A 337 -5.78 -3.52 6.64
CA CYS A 337 -6.52 -3.41 5.38
C CYS A 337 -8.01 -3.19 5.62
N THR A 338 -8.59 -3.92 6.57
CA THR A 338 -9.99 -3.78 6.98
C THR A 338 -10.33 -2.34 7.39
N CYS A 339 -9.51 -1.74 8.25
CA CYS A 339 -9.68 -0.35 8.69
C CYS A 339 -9.58 0.64 7.53
N VAL A 340 -8.65 0.42 6.60
CA VAL A 340 -8.48 1.29 5.42
C VAL A 340 -9.70 1.19 4.49
N ILE A 341 -10.15 -0.02 4.14
CA ILE A 341 -11.31 -0.23 3.28
C ILE A 341 -12.56 0.42 3.88
N LEU A 342 -12.84 0.16 5.16
CA LEU A 342 -14.02 0.72 5.83
C LEU A 342 -13.91 2.24 6.00
N GLY A 343 -12.71 2.77 6.26
CA GLY A 343 -12.45 4.20 6.28
C GLY A 343 -12.72 4.87 4.94
N ASN A 344 -12.31 4.25 3.83
CA ASN A 344 -12.58 4.74 2.47
C ASN A 344 -14.05 4.61 2.05
N LEU A 345 -14.85 3.77 2.72
CA LEU A 345 -16.30 3.74 2.56
C LEU A 345 -17.04 4.75 3.44
N ALA A 346 -16.38 5.32 4.44
CA ALA A 346 -16.92 6.32 5.36
C ALA A 346 -16.94 7.72 4.73
N MET A 347 -17.59 7.84 3.56
CA MET A 347 -17.52 8.99 2.66
C MET A 347 -18.61 10.04 2.87
N SER A 348 -19.64 9.74 3.67
CA SER A 348 -20.74 10.66 3.95
C SER A 348 -21.17 10.60 5.40
N ASP A 349 -21.81 11.68 5.87
CA ASP A 349 -22.32 11.73 7.23
C ASP A 349 -23.32 10.60 7.52
N GLU A 350 -24.20 10.29 6.57
CA GLU A 350 -25.18 9.19 6.69
C GLU A 350 -24.50 7.84 6.91
N VAL A 351 -23.48 7.51 6.10
CA VAL A 351 -22.75 6.25 6.24
C VAL A 351 -22.01 6.18 7.58
N CYS A 352 -21.34 7.27 7.97
CA CYS A 352 -20.65 7.34 9.27
C CYS A 352 -21.62 7.22 10.45
N ILE A 353 -22.82 7.79 10.35
CA ILE A 353 -23.88 7.68 11.36
C ILE A 353 -24.38 6.24 11.45
N ASP A 354 -24.59 5.55 10.32
CA ASP A 354 -24.97 4.13 10.30
C ASP A 354 -23.88 3.23 10.88
N MET A 355 -22.61 3.50 10.55
CA MET A 355 -21.46 2.77 11.09
C MET A 355 -21.36 2.87 12.63
N VAL A 356 -21.74 4.01 13.19
CA VAL A 356 -21.77 4.21 14.65
C VAL A 356 -23.04 3.63 15.27
N ASN A 357 -24.22 4.05 14.81
CA ASN A 357 -25.49 3.75 15.46
C ASN A 357 -26.00 2.33 15.19
N ILE A 358 -25.89 1.86 13.95
CA ILE A 358 -26.42 0.56 13.54
C ILE A 358 -25.34 -0.51 13.65
N MET A 359 -24.15 -0.25 13.10
CA MET A 359 -23.09 -1.24 13.03
C MET A 359 -22.20 -1.28 14.28
N GLN A 360 -22.24 -0.25 15.12
CA GLN A 360 -21.48 -0.17 16.38
C GLN A 360 -19.97 -0.39 16.18
N LEU A 361 -19.42 0.04 15.04
CA LEU A 361 -18.01 -0.19 14.70
C LEU A 361 -17.07 0.57 15.63
N HIS A 362 -17.52 1.70 16.17
CA HIS A 362 -16.77 2.49 17.12
C HIS A 362 -16.40 1.73 18.40
N VAL A 363 -17.20 0.74 18.82
CA VAL A 363 -16.88 -0.09 20.00
C VAL A 363 -15.63 -0.92 19.74
N THR A 364 -15.62 -1.70 18.67
CA THR A 364 -14.46 -2.53 18.29
C THR A 364 -13.23 -1.70 17.98
N LEU A 365 -13.39 -0.55 17.30
CA LEU A 365 -12.28 0.36 17.06
C LEU A 365 -11.74 0.96 18.37
N GLY A 366 -12.61 1.32 19.30
CA GLY A 366 -12.23 1.79 20.63
C GLY A 366 -11.39 0.76 21.41
N ASP A 367 -11.75 -0.51 21.30
CA ASP A 367 -10.99 -1.63 21.88
C ASP A 367 -9.60 -1.78 21.23
N ILE A 368 -9.53 -1.78 19.89
CA ILE A 368 -8.25 -1.87 19.14
C ILE A 368 -7.32 -0.72 19.53
N LEU A 369 -7.84 0.51 19.47
CA LEU A 369 -7.12 1.73 19.87
C LEU A 369 -6.71 1.69 21.35
N SER A 370 -7.31 0.78 22.12
CA SER A 370 -7.07 0.59 23.54
C SER A 370 -6.09 -0.46 23.98
N SER A 371 -6.05 -1.57 23.25
CA SER A 371 -5.19 -2.70 23.61
C SER A 371 -3.97 -2.83 22.71
N SER A 372 -4.04 -2.35 21.47
CA SER A 372 -2.97 -2.59 20.49
C SER A 372 -1.70 -1.81 20.79
N LYS A 373 -0.56 -2.42 20.48
CA LYS A 373 0.77 -1.81 20.51
C LYS A 373 1.35 -1.60 19.11
N GLU A 374 0.70 -2.15 18.09
CA GLU A 374 1.17 -2.13 16.71
C GLU A 374 0.82 -0.80 16.05
N SER A 375 1.84 -0.01 15.70
CA SER A 375 1.62 1.36 15.20
C SER A 375 0.87 1.41 13.88
N ALA A 376 1.11 0.45 12.97
CA ALA A 376 0.37 0.32 11.71
C ALA A 376 -1.15 0.16 11.94
N LEU A 377 -1.52 -0.73 12.87
CA LEU A 377 -2.91 -0.99 13.22
C LEU A 377 -3.54 0.19 13.96
N LEU A 378 -2.83 0.78 14.93
CA LEU A 378 -3.30 1.97 15.63
C LEU A 378 -3.54 3.13 14.68
N PHE A 379 -2.63 3.36 13.73
CA PHE A 379 -2.77 4.44 12.74
C PHE A 379 -3.98 4.20 11.83
N ALA A 380 -4.13 3.00 11.25
CA ALA A 380 -5.24 2.68 10.37
C ALA A 380 -6.60 2.75 11.11
N ALA A 381 -6.69 2.20 12.32
CA ALA A 381 -7.89 2.27 13.14
C ALA A 381 -8.22 3.70 13.58
N ALA A 382 -7.21 4.52 13.90
CA ALA A 382 -7.41 5.92 14.28
C ALA A 382 -7.86 6.76 13.08
N GLY A 383 -7.28 6.52 11.89
CA GLY A 383 -7.73 7.12 10.65
C GLY A 383 -9.19 6.81 10.37
N PHE A 384 -9.61 5.54 10.47
CA PHE A 384 -11.01 5.15 10.31
C PHE A 384 -11.92 5.79 11.38
N MET A 385 -11.56 5.69 12.66
CA MET A 385 -12.31 6.32 13.75
C MET A 385 -12.46 7.83 13.54
N ARG A 386 -11.45 8.51 13.00
CA ARG A 386 -11.52 9.94 12.69
C ARG A 386 -12.63 10.26 11.69
N HIS A 387 -12.86 9.45 10.66
CA HIS A 387 -14.00 9.66 9.75
C HIS A 387 -15.33 9.61 10.51
N LEU A 388 -15.46 8.72 11.51
CA LEU A 388 -16.66 8.61 12.33
C LEU A 388 -16.90 9.83 13.24
N THR A 389 -15.87 10.65 13.51
CA THR A 389 -15.99 11.89 14.30
C THR A 389 -16.50 13.10 13.50
N PHE A 390 -16.55 13.00 12.16
CA PHE A 390 -16.97 14.12 11.32
C PHE A 390 -18.45 14.50 11.48
N PRO A 391 -19.42 13.57 11.47
CA PRO A 391 -20.83 13.90 11.65
C PRO A 391 -21.09 14.42 13.06
N GLU A 392 -21.79 15.55 13.20
CA GLU A 392 -22.07 16.13 14.52
C GLU A 392 -22.88 15.16 15.41
N ALA A 393 -23.80 14.41 14.80
CA ALA A 393 -24.65 13.42 15.46
C ALA A 393 -23.87 12.28 16.13
N ASN A 394 -22.64 12.00 15.70
CA ASN A 394 -21.82 10.95 16.29
C ASN A 394 -21.01 11.42 17.50
N ARG A 395 -20.68 12.72 17.60
CA ARG A 395 -19.65 13.22 18.52
C ARG A 395 -19.97 12.92 19.98
N GLU A 396 -21.22 13.14 20.39
CA GLU A 396 -21.68 12.85 21.75
C GLU A 396 -21.60 11.35 22.08
N ILE A 397 -22.11 10.51 21.17
CA ILE A 397 -22.08 9.04 21.31
C ILE A 397 -20.63 8.54 21.43
N LEU A 398 -19.73 9.03 20.58
CA LEU A 398 -18.32 8.66 20.61
C LEU A 398 -17.62 9.15 21.90
N GLY A 399 -17.97 10.36 22.36
CA GLY A 399 -17.50 10.88 23.65
C GLY A 399 -17.99 10.07 24.84
N ASP A 400 -19.24 9.59 24.81
CA ASP A 400 -19.82 8.69 25.81
C ASP A 400 -19.23 7.29 25.78
N ALA A 401 -18.85 6.80 24.59
CA ALA A 401 -18.15 5.54 24.40
C ALA A 401 -16.67 5.58 24.87
N GLY A 402 -16.19 6.71 25.41
CA GLY A 402 -14.85 6.84 25.98
C GLY A 402 -13.76 7.22 24.97
N LEU A 403 -14.12 7.68 23.76
CA LEU A 403 -13.13 8.02 22.74
C LEU A 403 -12.19 9.16 23.16
N LEU A 404 -12.63 10.07 24.03
CA LEU A 404 -11.78 11.14 24.56
C LEU A 404 -10.60 10.59 25.38
N GLN A 405 -10.86 9.60 26.24
CA GLN A 405 -9.86 8.91 27.04
C GLN A 405 -8.94 8.05 26.17
N VAL A 406 -9.49 7.40 25.14
CA VAL A 406 -8.71 6.66 24.14
C VAL A 406 -7.72 7.59 23.43
N CYS A 407 -8.18 8.75 22.95
CA CYS A 407 -7.31 9.74 22.32
C CYS A 407 -6.21 10.21 23.27
N ASN A 408 -6.55 10.42 24.56
CA ASN A 408 -5.59 10.83 25.56
C ASN A 408 -4.41 9.85 25.70
N ARG A 409 -4.70 8.55 25.74
CA ARG A 409 -3.66 7.52 25.75
C ARG A 409 -2.86 7.51 24.44
N LEU A 410 -3.51 7.63 23.29
CA LEU A 410 -2.82 7.63 21.99
C LEU A 410 -1.85 8.79 21.83
N LEU A 411 -2.12 9.95 22.45
CA LEU A 411 -1.18 11.08 22.46
C LEU A 411 0.14 10.76 23.17
N LEU A 412 0.17 9.75 24.05
CA LEU A 412 1.36 9.26 24.74
C LEU A 412 2.16 8.23 23.93
N ASN A 413 1.67 7.84 22.74
CA ASN A 413 2.38 6.92 21.86
C ASN A 413 3.69 7.57 21.33
N THR A 414 4.70 6.76 21.03
CA THR A 414 5.96 7.25 20.47
C THR A 414 5.87 7.58 18.97
N ASP A 415 4.90 7.01 18.26
CA ASP A 415 4.71 7.21 16.84
C ASP A 415 4.03 8.58 16.57
N PRO A 416 4.70 9.51 15.85
CA PRO A 416 4.16 10.85 15.59
C PRO A 416 2.88 10.82 14.74
N ALA A 417 2.72 9.83 13.85
CA ALA A 417 1.54 9.69 13.02
C ALA A 417 0.31 9.32 13.86
N VAL A 418 0.45 8.37 14.79
CA VAL A 418 -0.61 7.96 15.71
C VAL A 418 -1.04 9.11 16.61
N ARG A 419 -0.07 9.88 17.16
CA ARG A 419 -0.36 11.09 17.95
C ARG A 419 -1.12 12.14 17.13
N GLY A 420 -0.74 12.30 15.86
CA GLY A 420 -1.39 13.20 14.92
C GLY A 420 -2.87 12.89 14.71
N GLU A 421 -3.19 11.62 14.45
CA GLU A 421 -4.58 11.17 14.29
C GLU A 421 -5.40 11.35 15.58
N ALA A 422 -4.83 11.05 16.75
CA ALA A 422 -5.48 11.28 18.04
C ALA A 422 -5.80 12.76 18.28
N ALA A 423 -4.86 13.66 17.99
CA ALA A 423 -5.08 15.10 18.11
C ALA A 423 -6.18 15.60 17.15
N ALA A 424 -6.20 15.10 15.91
CA ALA A 424 -7.23 15.46 14.94
C ALA A 424 -8.63 14.95 15.35
N MET A 425 -8.72 13.75 15.91
CA MET A 425 -9.98 13.22 16.49
C MET A 425 -10.48 14.10 17.64
N LEU A 426 -9.61 14.47 18.59
CA LEU A 426 -9.98 15.36 19.70
C LEU A 426 -10.53 16.70 19.21
N CYS A 427 -9.86 17.32 18.24
CA CYS A 427 -10.30 18.58 17.63
C CYS A 427 -11.72 18.45 17.04
N LYS A 428 -12.02 17.35 16.36
CA LYS A 428 -13.35 17.08 15.80
C LYS A 428 -14.39 16.79 16.87
N LEU A 429 -14.07 16.01 17.90
CA LEU A 429 -15.00 15.66 18.97
C LEU A 429 -15.52 16.88 19.74
N VAL A 430 -14.69 17.91 19.93
CA VAL A 430 -15.08 19.15 20.63
C VAL A 430 -15.72 20.19 19.69
N THR A 431 -15.64 19.99 18.37
CA THR A 431 -16.23 20.94 17.41
C THR A 431 -17.75 20.96 17.58
N ASN A 432 -18.31 22.16 17.82
CA ASN A 432 -19.76 22.36 17.98
C ASN A 432 -20.44 21.44 19.02
N ASN A 433 -19.72 20.93 20.01
CA ASN A 433 -20.27 19.94 20.94
C ASN A 433 -19.93 20.30 22.39
N PHE A 434 -20.86 20.99 23.06
CA PHE A 434 -20.67 21.44 24.44
C PHE A 434 -20.47 20.27 25.42
N HIS A 435 -21.20 19.16 25.22
CA HIS A 435 -21.08 17.96 26.04
C HIS A 435 -19.64 17.46 26.12
N ASN A 436 -19.00 17.27 24.96
CA ASN A 436 -17.60 16.84 24.89
C ASN A 436 -16.63 17.91 25.39
N ILE A 437 -16.93 19.19 25.21
CA ILE A 437 -16.12 20.28 25.79
C ILE A 437 -16.14 20.17 27.32
N MET A 438 -17.32 19.99 27.93
CA MET A 438 -17.42 19.79 29.38
C MET A 438 -16.61 18.57 29.84
N LYS A 439 -16.71 17.45 29.12
CA LYS A 439 -15.91 16.26 29.44
C LYS A 439 -14.42 16.55 29.38
N VAL A 440 -13.94 17.21 28.32
CA VAL A 440 -12.51 17.55 28.20
C VAL A 440 -12.03 18.43 29.36
N VAL A 441 -12.86 19.36 29.82
CA VAL A 441 -12.51 20.32 30.88
C VAL A 441 -12.60 19.74 32.29
N TYR A 442 -13.54 18.82 32.55
CA TYR A 442 -13.83 18.34 33.90
C TYR A 442 -13.48 16.87 34.14
N GLU A 443 -13.54 16.00 33.12
CA GLU A 443 -13.24 14.59 33.31
C GLU A 443 -11.74 14.33 33.40
N LYS A 444 -11.39 13.37 34.26
CA LYS A 444 -10.01 12.91 34.43
C LYS A 444 -9.55 12.15 33.19
N GLY A 445 -8.28 12.32 32.82
CA GLY A 445 -7.67 11.68 31.65
C GLY A 445 -7.45 10.17 31.76
N GLY A 446 -7.92 9.50 32.82
CA GLY A 446 -7.63 8.10 33.16
C GLY A 446 -6.37 7.94 34.04
N GLU A 447 -6.05 6.70 34.45
CA GLU A 447 -4.78 6.39 35.11
C GLU A 447 -3.63 6.73 34.15
N ILE A 448 -2.88 7.80 34.46
CA ILE A 448 -1.61 8.06 33.81
C ILE A 448 -0.68 6.91 34.23
N VAL A 449 -0.53 5.92 33.34
CA VAL A 449 0.61 5.02 33.42
C VAL A 449 1.84 5.93 33.35
N THR A 450 2.62 5.93 34.43
CA THR A 450 3.89 6.64 34.56
C THR A 450 4.88 6.06 33.55
N VAL A 451 4.70 6.38 32.27
CA VAL A 451 5.75 6.30 31.26
C VAL A 451 6.36 7.69 31.25
N ASP A 452 7.68 7.77 31.39
CA ASP A 452 8.51 8.98 31.47
C ASP A 452 7.96 10.12 30.59
N THR A 453 7.01 10.90 31.12
CA THR A 453 6.46 12.05 30.43
C THR A 453 7.62 13.03 30.32
N PRO A 454 8.00 13.52 29.12
CA PRO A 454 9.01 14.54 29.01
C PRO A 454 8.62 15.69 29.94
N GLN A 455 9.42 15.94 30.97
CA GLN A 455 9.14 17.03 31.90
C GLN A 455 9.19 18.34 31.11
N VAL A 456 8.02 18.89 30.80
CA VAL A 456 7.92 20.22 30.24
C VAL A 456 8.22 21.19 31.37
N ALA A 457 9.32 21.94 31.26
CA ALA A 457 9.70 22.93 32.24
C ALA A 457 8.53 23.90 32.52
N GLY A 458 8.13 24.01 33.79
CA GLY A 458 7.03 24.88 34.23
C GLY A 458 5.67 24.21 34.47
N ILE A 459 5.51 22.91 34.19
CA ILE A 459 4.27 22.18 34.53
C ILE A 459 4.42 21.54 35.93
N GLY A 460 3.73 22.10 36.94
CA GLY A 460 3.56 21.42 38.23
C GLY A 460 2.69 20.17 38.08
N THR A 461 3.03 19.08 38.76
CA THR A 461 2.25 17.84 38.70
C THR A 461 0.88 18.03 39.36
N SER A 462 -0.16 18.18 38.55
CA SER A 462 -1.55 18.06 39.03
C SER A 462 -1.75 16.64 39.57
N THR A 463 -2.32 16.52 40.77
CA THR A 463 -2.58 15.22 41.41
C THR A 463 -3.70 14.44 40.71
N GLU A 464 -4.54 15.13 39.92
CA GLU A 464 -5.64 14.55 39.15
C GLU A 464 -5.82 15.30 37.81
N PRO A 465 -4.99 15.05 36.80
CA PRO A 465 -5.05 15.77 35.53
C PRO A 465 -6.31 15.42 34.71
N THR A 466 -6.96 16.46 34.22
CA THR A 466 -8.07 16.39 33.28
C THR A 466 -7.57 16.05 31.87
N ILE A 467 -8.49 15.76 30.95
CA ILE A 467 -8.14 15.58 29.53
C ILE A 467 -7.54 16.87 28.97
N LEU A 468 -8.04 18.05 29.38
CA LEU A 468 -7.49 19.34 28.97
C LEU A 468 -6.05 19.56 29.44
N ASP A 469 -5.70 19.11 30.66
CA ASP A 469 -4.32 19.17 31.14
C ASP A 469 -3.38 18.36 30.24
N CYS A 470 -3.83 17.19 29.78
CA CYS A 470 -3.03 16.40 28.85
C CYS A 470 -2.96 17.03 27.46
N ILE A 471 -4.06 17.59 26.93
CA ILE A 471 -4.05 18.34 25.66
C ILE A 471 -3.01 19.47 25.72
N ALA A 472 -3.03 20.29 26.77
CA ALA A 472 -2.08 21.39 26.95
C ALA A 472 -0.64 20.88 27.03
N THR A 473 -0.40 19.82 27.81
CA THR A 473 0.93 19.21 27.98
C THR A 473 1.46 18.61 26.68
N GLN A 474 0.64 17.82 25.98
CA GLN A 474 1.03 17.11 24.77
C GLN A 474 1.17 18.03 23.55
N ALA A 475 0.45 19.16 23.53
CA ALA A 475 0.67 20.20 22.52
C ALA A 475 2.06 20.85 22.64
N LEU A 476 2.66 20.78 23.84
CA LEU A 476 3.98 21.33 24.11
C LEU A 476 5.11 20.30 24.00
N ALA A 477 4.77 19.02 24.12
CA ALA A 477 5.72 17.91 24.06
C ALA A 477 6.37 17.79 22.67
N PRO A 478 7.68 17.49 22.61
CA PRO A 478 8.37 17.31 21.34
C PRO A 478 7.75 16.15 20.54
N SER A 479 7.80 16.26 19.21
CA SER A 479 7.38 15.20 18.30
C SER A 479 8.51 14.90 17.33
N ALA A 480 8.71 13.61 17.03
CA ALA A 480 9.53 13.18 15.92
C ALA A 480 8.97 13.72 14.58
N PRO A 481 9.81 13.88 13.54
CA PRO A 481 9.35 14.34 12.24
C PRO A 481 8.32 13.37 11.64
N LEU A 482 7.33 13.93 10.95
CA LEU A 482 6.32 13.16 10.22
C LEU A 482 6.88 12.70 8.87
N PRO A 483 6.53 11.49 8.40
CA PRO A 483 6.94 10.98 7.08
C PRO A 483 6.40 11.80 5.90
N SER A 484 5.29 12.52 6.07
CA SER A 484 4.66 13.34 5.03
C SER A 484 4.01 14.59 5.62
N THR A 485 4.06 15.70 4.87
CA THR A 485 3.42 16.97 5.22
C THR A 485 1.88 16.91 5.13
N ALA A 486 1.33 15.89 4.48
CA ALA A 486 -0.12 15.65 4.45
C ALA A 486 -0.65 15.13 5.80
N MET A 487 0.22 14.58 6.65
CA MET A 487 -0.15 13.99 7.94
C MET A 487 -0.40 15.07 9.00
N LYS A 488 -1.18 14.71 10.02
CA LYS A 488 -1.58 15.66 11.08
C LYS A 488 -0.47 15.83 12.10
N ASN A 489 -0.07 17.07 12.35
CA ASN A 489 0.87 17.40 13.41
C ASN A 489 0.12 17.55 14.73
N SER A 490 0.45 16.71 15.72
CA SER A 490 -0.24 16.69 17.01
C SER A 490 -0.18 18.03 17.73
N MET A 491 0.96 18.73 17.71
CA MET A 491 1.10 20.04 18.38
C MET A 491 0.17 21.09 17.76
N ILE A 492 0.06 21.13 16.42
CA ILE A 492 -0.82 22.06 15.71
C ILE A 492 -2.29 21.72 15.98
N GLU A 493 -2.68 20.44 15.84
CA GLU A 493 -4.08 20.03 16.02
C GLU A 493 -4.56 20.14 17.48
N LEU A 494 -3.69 19.94 18.47
CA LEU A 494 -4.03 20.16 19.88
C LEU A 494 -4.17 21.66 20.20
N GLY A 495 -3.31 22.52 19.64
CA GLY A 495 -3.51 23.97 19.71
C GLY A 495 -4.86 24.38 19.12
N ARG A 496 -5.20 23.84 17.94
CA ARG A 496 -6.50 24.06 17.27
C ARG A 496 -7.68 23.54 18.08
N THR A 497 -7.50 22.45 18.82
CA THR A 497 -8.52 21.90 19.73
C THR A 497 -8.88 22.95 20.79
N ILE A 498 -7.89 23.60 21.41
CA ILE A 498 -8.10 24.68 22.39
C ILE A 498 -8.83 25.87 21.74
N VAL A 499 -8.40 26.30 20.56
CA VAL A 499 -9.07 27.39 19.81
C VAL A 499 -10.53 27.03 19.49
N THR A 500 -10.80 25.77 19.12
CA THR A 500 -12.13 25.29 18.78
C THR A 500 -13.07 25.33 19.99
N MET A 501 -12.59 24.90 21.16
CA MET A 501 -13.34 25.02 22.42
C MET A 501 -13.64 26.48 22.75
N LEU A 502 -12.62 27.36 22.68
CA LEU A 502 -12.78 28.80 22.93
C LEU A 502 -13.79 29.44 21.96
N ARG A 503 -13.77 29.04 20.69
CA ARG A 503 -14.71 29.54 19.67
C ARG A 503 -16.15 29.15 19.99
N TYR A 504 -16.38 27.96 20.53
CA TYR A 504 -17.70 27.54 20.96
C TYR A 504 -18.16 28.33 22.19
N LEU A 505 -17.29 28.41 23.21
CA LEU A 505 -17.58 29.07 24.48
C LEU A 505 -17.71 30.60 24.35
N GLY A 506 -17.19 31.19 23.27
CA GLY A 506 -17.33 32.62 22.97
C GLY A 506 -18.60 33.00 22.20
N ARG A 507 -19.49 32.05 21.87
CA ARG A 507 -20.71 32.34 21.10
C ARG A 507 -21.77 33.04 21.94
N ALA A 508 -22.41 34.05 21.37
CA ALA A 508 -23.58 34.68 21.98
C ALA A 508 -24.76 33.71 21.97
N GLY A 509 -25.41 33.52 23.13
CA GLY A 509 -26.56 32.62 23.28
C GLY A 509 -26.20 31.13 23.39
N ALA A 510 -24.98 30.81 23.85
CA ALA A 510 -24.57 29.44 24.18
C ALA A 510 -25.24 28.95 25.49
N GLU A 511 -25.07 27.68 25.86
CA GLU A 511 -25.70 27.09 27.07
C GLU A 511 -25.37 27.85 28.36
N GLU A 512 -26.23 27.72 29.40
CA GLU A 512 -26.16 28.51 30.64
C GLU A 512 -24.81 28.42 31.39
N ASP A 513 -24.06 27.32 31.22
CA ASP A 513 -22.82 27.05 31.97
C ASP A 513 -21.52 27.43 31.27
N VAL A 514 -21.60 27.97 30.04
CA VAL A 514 -20.44 28.21 29.16
C VAL A 514 -19.35 29.09 29.81
N ASP A 515 -19.73 30.10 30.57
CA ASP A 515 -18.79 30.96 31.29
C ASP A 515 -18.05 30.23 32.42
N ALA A 516 -18.70 29.28 33.10
CA ALA A 516 -18.08 28.48 34.14
C ALA A 516 -17.05 27.50 33.56
N VAL A 517 -17.39 26.86 32.44
CA VAL A 517 -16.47 25.98 31.69
C VAL A 517 -15.26 26.76 31.21
N ARG A 518 -15.47 27.93 30.60
CA ARG A 518 -14.40 28.81 30.12
C ARG A 518 -13.45 29.24 31.25
N ARG A 519 -13.99 29.65 32.40
CA ARG A 519 -13.16 29.98 33.59
C ARG A 519 -12.37 28.78 34.10
N GLN A 520 -12.94 27.58 34.05
CA GLN A 520 -12.23 26.37 34.45
C GLN A 520 -11.08 26.06 33.49
N MET A 521 -11.26 26.23 32.18
CA MET A 521 -10.17 26.08 31.19
C MET A 521 -8.96 26.95 31.51
N PHE A 522 -9.17 28.20 31.92
CA PHE A 522 -8.08 29.14 32.24
C PHE A 522 -7.31 28.83 33.53
N LYS A 523 -7.74 27.82 34.29
CA LYS A 523 -6.99 27.30 35.45
C LYS A 523 -5.93 26.28 35.04
N VAL A 524 -6.03 25.71 33.84
CA VAL A 524 -5.04 24.74 33.34
C VAL A 524 -3.69 25.46 33.12
N PRO A 525 -2.59 24.97 33.72
CA PRO A 525 -1.27 25.57 33.54
C PRO A 525 -0.86 25.64 32.07
N LEU A 526 -0.24 26.76 31.67
CA LEU A 526 0.29 27.00 30.33
C LEU A 526 -0.75 26.88 29.19
N ILE A 527 -2.06 26.96 29.47
CA ILE A 527 -3.11 26.76 28.46
C ILE A 527 -3.03 27.73 27.26
N ALA A 528 -2.44 28.92 27.45
CA ALA A 528 -2.22 29.90 26.37
C ALA A 528 -1.03 29.52 25.47
N ARG A 529 -0.03 28.78 25.97
CA ARG A 529 1.21 28.48 25.25
C ARG A 529 1.02 27.67 23.96
N PRO A 530 0.19 26.60 23.93
CA PRO A 530 -0.13 25.92 22.69
C PRO A 530 -0.74 26.85 21.62
N VAL A 531 -1.59 27.78 22.05
CA VAL A 531 -2.25 28.75 21.15
C VAL A 531 -1.24 29.79 20.66
N ALA A 532 -0.34 30.27 21.52
CA ALA A 532 0.76 31.16 21.13
C ALA A 532 1.73 30.50 20.12
N ARG A 533 2.05 29.21 20.30
CA ARG A 533 2.86 28.45 19.32
C ARG A 533 2.23 28.35 17.93
N LEU A 534 0.90 28.40 17.83
CA LEU A 534 0.23 28.49 16.53
C LEU A 534 0.55 29.81 15.84
N VAL A 535 0.57 30.93 16.57
CA VAL A 535 0.91 32.25 16.03
C VAL A 535 2.32 32.26 15.43
N ARG A 536 3.24 31.51 16.02
CA ARG A 536 4.64 31.39 15.56
C ARG A 536 4.79 30.56 14.27
N GLN A 537 3.72 29.96 13.73
CA GLN A 537 3.79 29.16 12.50
C GLN A 537 4.01 30.04 11.26
N ARG A 538 5.17 29.88 10.62
CA ARG A 538 5.51 30.59 9.37
C ARG A 538 4.91 29.94 8.13
N PHE A 539 4.95 28.61 8.06
CA PHE A 539 4.53 27.85 6.87
C PHE A 539 3.03 27.48 6.86
N TYR A 540 2.34 27.59 7.99
CA TYR A 540 0.92 27.23 8.12
C TYR A 540 0.08 28.46 8.44
N ALA A 541 -0.27 29.24 7.41
CA ALA A 541 -0.99 30.49 7.56
C ALA A 541 -2.35 30.33 8.27
N ASP A 542 -3.09 29.28 7.96
CA ASP A 542 -4.38 29.02 8.61
C ASP A 542 -4.23 28.74 10.11
N ALA A 543 -3.24 27.92 10.48
CA ALA A 543 -2.97 27.60 11.88
C ALA A 543 -2.57 28.86 12.66
N ARG A 544 -1.73 29.72 12.05
CA ARG A 544 -1.38 31.02 12.60
C ARG A 544 -2.59 31.92 12.82
N SER A 545 -3.45 32.06 11.80
CA SER A 545 -4.66 32.89 11.88
C SER A 545 -5.59 32.42 13.00
N GLU A 546 -5.73 31.10 13.16
CA GLU A 546 -6.50 30.50 14.24
C GLU A 546 -5.85 30.71 15.61
N GLY A 547 -4.52 30.68 15.71
CA GLY A 547 -3.79 31.05 16.91
C GLY A 547 -4.09 32.48 17.36
N LEU A 548 -4.04 33.44 16.42
CA LEU A 548 -4.37 34.85 16.70
C LEU A 548 -5.81 35.01 17.19
N LEU A 549 -6.76 34.35 16.52
CA LEU A 549 -8.15 34.30 16.96
C LEU A 549 -8.28 33.70 18.35
N GLY A 550 -7.58 32.59 18.61
CA GLY A 550 -7.58 31.89 19.89
C GLY A 550 -7.14 32.78 21.05
N LEU A 551 -5.97 33.41 20.92
CA LEU A 551 -5.49 34.37 21.93
C LEU A 551 -6.49 35.52 22.11
N GLY A 552 -7.08 36.01 21.01
CA GLY A 552 -8.10 37.05 21.07
C GLY A 552 -9.34 36.63 21.85
N LEU A 553 -9.83 35.40 21.65
CA LEU A 553 -10.95 34.83 22.39
C LEU A 553 -10.64 34.65 23.88
N MET A 554 -9.40 34.26 24.23
CA MET A 554 -8.97 34.19 25.63
C MET A 554 -9.00 35.59 26.27
N ALA A 555 -8.45 36.58 25.58
CA ALA A 555 -8.32 37.96 26.05
C ALA A 555 -9.66 38.71 26.22
N GLN A 556 -10.79 38.13 25.81
CA GLN A 556 -12.13 38.70 26.04
C GLN A 556 -12.60 38.62 27.51
N SER A 557 -11.85 37.94 28.38
CA SER A 557 -12.08 37.87 29.83
C SER A 557 -10.83 38.27 30.59
N ALA A 558 -10.97 38.75 31.83
CA ALA A 558 -9.83 39.12 32.67
C ALA A 558 -8.92 37.91 32.96
N GLU A 559 -9.50 36.76 33.29
CA GLU A 559 -8.75 35.54 33.59
C GLU A 559 -7.99 35.02 32.36
N GLY A 560 -8.61 35.03 31.19
CA GLY A 560 -7.96 34.62 29.95
C GLY A 560 -6.92 35.62 29.47
N ALA A 561 -7.16 36.93 29.61
CA ALA A 561 -6.18 37.98 29.30
C ALA A 561 -4.92 37.84 30.16
N ALA A 562 -5.06 37.53 31.45
CA ALA A 562 -3.92 37.26 32.33
C ALA A 562 -3.02 36.13 31.78
N ARG A 563 -3.61 35.02 31.29
CA ARG A 563 -2.85 33.91 30.69
C ARG A 563 -2.14 34.30 29.40
N VAL A 564 -2.76 35.13 28.57
CA VAL A 564 -2.14 35.64 27.34
C VAL A 564 -0.97 36.57 27.67
N ILE A 565 -1.13 37.46 28.65
CA ILE A 565 -0.08 38.38 29.12
C ILE A 565 1.11 37.60 29.69
N GLU A 566 0.87 36.54 30.46
CA GLU A 566 1.93 35.63 30.93
C GLU A 566 2.75 35.08 29.76
N GLU A 567 2.12 34.64 28.67
CA GLU A 567 2.85 34.13 27.50
C GLU A 567 3.61 35.21 26.72
N PHE A 568 3.10 36.44 26.63
CA PHE A 568 3.87 37.55 26.05
C PHE A 568 5.14 37.88 26.81
N LYS A 569 5.16 37.65 28.14
CA LYS A 569 6.36 37.83 28.97
C LYS A 569 7.37 36.70 28.81
N GLU A 570 6.90 35.52 28.41
CA GLU A 570 7.72 34.32 28.29
C GLU A 570 8.27 34.10 26.86
N ASP A 571 7.53 34.52 25.82
CA ASP A 571 7.95 34.47 24.42
C ASP A 571 8.19 35.89 23.87
N ASP A 572 9.41 36.39 24.03
CA ASP A 572 9.86 37.69 23.52
C ASP A 572 9.60 37.88 22.01
N GLY A 573 9.52 36.78 21.24
CA GLY A 573 9.29 36.81 19.81
C GLY A 573 7.82 36.80 19.39
N LEU A 574 6.88 36.68 20.34
CA LEU A 574 5.44 36.58 20.03
C LEU A 574 4.88 37.90 19.51
N LEU A 575 5.20 39.02 20.16
CA LEU A 575 4.72 40.35 19.74
C LEU A 575 5.28 40.76 18.38
N ASP A 576 6.56 40.48 18.14
CA ASP A 576 7.20 40.70 16.84
C ASP A 576 6.58 39.86 15.73
N ALA A 577 6.29 38.58 16.00
CA ALA A 577 5.60 37.73 15.05
C ALA A 577 4.22 38.31 14.68
N ILE A 578 3.41 38.71 15.67
CA ILE A 578 2.10 39.35 15.42
C ILE A 578 2.28 40.59 14.55
N LYS A 579 3.29 41.42 14.84
CA LYS A 579 3.60 42.61 14.04
C LYS A 579 3.96 42.28 12.60
N ASP A 580 4.83 41.30 12.37
CA ASP A 580 5.29 40.95 11.02
C ASP A 580 4.15 40.37 10.16
N PHE A 581 3.30 39.53 10.75
CA PHE A 581 2.16 38.93 10.06
C PHE A 581 1.04 39.93 9.79
N ALA A 582 0.73 40.81 10.76
CA ALA A 582 -0.27 41.85 10.56
C ALA A 582 0.16 42.91 9.52
N ASN A 583 1.47 43.10 9.33
CA ASN A 583 2.04 43.98 8.30
C ASN A 583 2.27 43.30 6.94
N GLY A 584 1.98 42.00 6.81
CA GLY A 584 2.15 41.24 5.55
C GLY A 584 3.59 40.99 5.12
N LYS A 585 4.59 41.10 6.01
CA LYS A 585 6.01 41.00 5.65
C LYS A 585 6.53 39.57 5.42
N ASP A 586 5.86 38.58 6.00
CA ASP A 586 6.26 37.15 5.97
C ASP A 586 5.18 36.23 5.32
N GLY A 587 4.20 36.80 4.62
CA GLY A 587 3.20 36.04 3.87
C GLY A 587 3.80 35.50 2.58
N GLY A 588 3.92 34.17 2.46
CA GLY A 588 4.32 33.49 1.23
C GLY A 588 3.56 34.06 0.03
N ILE A 589 4.30 34.33 -1.04
CA ILE A 589 3.83 34.89 -2.30
C ILE A 589 2.73 33.97 -2.86
N GLU A 590 1.47 34.28 -2.58
CA GLU A 590 0.30 34.12 -3.45
C GLU A 590 -0.99 34.39 -2.64
N GLN A 591 -1.82 35.29 -3.18
CA GLN A 591 -3.15 35.71 -2.70
C GLN A 591 -3.21 36.70 -1.55
N GLN A 592 -3.04 38.00 -1.85
CA GLN A 592 -3.77 39.07 -1.15
C GLN A 592 -3.83 40.34 -2.00
N GLU A 593 -4.83 40.41 -2.89
CA GLU A 593 -5.33 41.69 -3.40
C GLU A 593 -6.53 42.13 -2.53
N SER A 594 -6.40 43.33 -1.96
CA SER A 594 -7.41 44.15 -1.26
C SER A 594 -7.74 43.84 0.22
N THR A 595 -7.54 44.88 1.05
CA THR A 595 -7.95 45.04 2.46
C THR A 595 -7.33 44.05 3.47
N GLY A 596 -6.86 44.54 4.62
CA GLY A 596 -6.00 43.81 5.57
C GLY A 596 -6.45 42.37 5.83
N GLY A 597 -5.57 41.40 5.54
CA GLY A 597 -5.89 39.97 5.60
C GLY A 597 -6.40 39.50 6.97
N ARG A 598 -6.94 38.28 7.05
CA ARG A 598 -7.52 37.71 8.29
C ARG A 598 -6.61 37.83 9.53
N ASP A 599 -5.30 37.68 9.33
CA ASP A 599 -4.30 37.83 10.39
C ASP A 599 -4.28 39.24 11.00
N TYR A 600 -4.41 40.28 10.17
CA TYR A 600 -4.52 41.67 10.62
C TYR A 600 -5.77 41.86 11.47
N GLN A 601 -6.94 41.39 11.00
CA GLN A 601 -8.19 41.54 11.74
C GLN A 601 -8.15 40.83 13.10
N ASN A 602 -7.63 39.60 13.14
CA ASN A 602 -7.50 38.85 14.39
C ASN A 602 -6.50 39.50 15.35
N ALA A 603 -5.40 40.05 14.84
CA ALA A 603 -4.43 40.79 15.65
C ALA A 603 -5.05 42.05 16.29
N ILE A 604 -5.84 42.83 15.54
CA ILE A 604 -6.56 44.00 16.10
C ILE A 604 -7.50 43.58 17.23
N VAL A 605 -8.30 42.53 17.01
CA VAL A 605 -9.24 42.02 18.01
C VAL A 605 -8.52 41.57 19.28
N LEU A 606 -7.38 40.86 19.15
CA LEU A 606 -6.55 40.46 20.28
C LEU A 606 -6.03 41.67 21.06
N LEU A 607 -5.40 42.64 20.39
CA LEU A 607 -4.80 43.80 21.05
C LEU A 607 -5.88 44.66 21.76
N GLN A 608 -7.05 44.81 21.15
CA GLN A 608 -8.18 45.50 21.77
C GLN A 608 -8.73 44.75 22.98
N ALA A 609 -8.89 43.43 22.89
CA ALA A 609 -9.37 42.61 23.99
C ALA A 609 -8.41 42.66 25.19
N LEU A 610 -7.10 42.61 24.92
CA LEU A 610 -6.06 42.76 25.95
C LEU A 610 -6.15 44.11 26.65
N GLN A 611 -6.35 45.21 25.93
CA GLN A 611 -6.50 46.53 26.55
C GLN A 611 -7.73 46.65 27.44
N ASN A 612 -8.85 46.07 27.01
CA ASN A 612 -10.12 46.12 27.74
C ASN A 612 -10.09 45.28 29.02
N ASN A 613 -9.30 44.20 29.03
CA ASN A 613 -9.21 43.25 30.13
C ASN A 613 -7.82 43.24 30.78
N TRP A 614 -7.03 44.30 30.59
CA TRP A 614 -5.71 44.44 31.20
C TRP A 614 -5.90 44.58 32.72
N GLY A 615 -5.47 43.55 33.48
CA GLY A 615 -5.56 43.58 34.94
C GLY A 615 -4.72 44.70 35.57
N ASP A 616 -4.87 44.89 36.88
CA ASP A 616 -4.17 45.96 37.62
C ASP A 616 -2.65 45.70 37.80
N GLU A 617 -2.16 44.50 37.43
CA GLU A 617 -0.74 44.15 37.54
C GLU A 617 0.11 44.85 36.47
N THR A 618 1.01 45.70 36.97
CA THR A 618 1.81 46.68 36.24
C THR A 618 2.98 46.06 35.47
N ASP A 619 2.76 45.72 34.21
CA ASP A 619 3.82 45.74 33.19
C ASP A 619 3.54 46.87 32.20
N ASN A 620 3.94 48.08 32.58
CA ASN A 620 3.70 49.28 31.79
C ASN A 620 4.45 49.26 30.46
N THR A 621 5.56 48.53 30.37
CA THR A 621 6.35 48.42 29.13
C THR A 621 5.59 47.61 28.11
N LEU A 622 5.20 46.37 28.45
CA LEU A 622 4.43 45.53 27.54
C LEU A 622 3.07 46.16 27.18
N ARG A 623 2.42 46.83 28.14
CA ARG A 623 1.17 47.57 27.89
C ARG A 623 1.37 48.68 26.85
N ASN A 624 2.48 49.41 26.94
CA ASN A 624 2.82 50.46 25.98
C ASN A 624 3.17 49.87 24.62
N ASP A 625 3.86 48.74 24.56
CA ASP A 625 4.22 48.07 23.30
C ASP A 625 2.97 47.53 22.59
N VAL A 626 2.05 46.90 23.32
CA VAL A 626 0.73 46.48 22.81
C VAL A 626 -0.08 47.67 22.30
N ALA A 627 -0.12 48.77 23.05
CA ALA A 627 -0.81 50.00 22.63
C ALA A 627 -0.16 50.65 21.40
N THR A 628 1.17 50.62 21.32
CA THR A 628 1.91 51.13 20.17
C THR A 628 1.62 50.31 18.93
N LEU A 629 1.69 48.97 19.03
CA LEU A 629 1.37 48.08 17.92
C LEU A 629 -0.08 48.25 17.45
N GLN A 630 -1.04 48.36 18.37
CA GLN A 630 -2.44 48.59 17.99
C GLN A 630 -2.62 49.93 17.25
N ASN A 631 -1.94 50.99 17.69
CA ASN A 631 -1.96 52.28 17.02
C ASN A 631 -1.28 52.24 15.63
N GLU A 632 -0.18 51.48 15.50
CA GLU A 632 0.49 51.25 14.21
C GLU A 632 -0.44 50.52 13.24
N LEU A 633 -1.07 49.43 13.68
CA LEU A 633 -1.99 48.66 12.86
C LEU A 633 -3.25 49.46 12.53
N GLY A 634 -3.81 50.22 13.47
CA GLY A 634 -5.00 51.06 13.25
C GLY A 634 -4.81 52.15 12.18
N LYS A 635 -3.58 52.62 11.96
CA LYS A 635 -3.23 53.57 10.89
C LYS A 635 -3.19 52.94 9.49
N LEU A 636 -3.10 51.62 9.39
CA LEU A 636 -3.13 50.89 8.11
C LEU A 636 -4.56 50.68 7.58
N MET A 637 -5.59 50.98 8.38
CA MET A 637 -7.01 50.92 8.01
C MET A 637 -7.56 52.21 7.40
N THR A 638 -6.82 53.32 7.53
CA THR A 638 -7.13 54.65 6.96
C THR A 638 -6.32 54.88 5.70
#